data_AF-A0A9W9ZLE9-F1
#
_entry.id   AF-A0A9W9ZLE9-F1
#
_cell.length_a   1.000
_cell.length_b   1.000
_cell.length_c   1.000
_cell.angle_alpha   90.00
_cell.angle_beta   90.00
_cell.angle_gamma   90.00
#
_symmetry.space_group_name_H-M   'P 1'
#
loop_
_entity.id
_entity.type
_entity.pdbx_description
1 polymer ?
#
loop_
_entity_poly.entity_id
_entity_poly.type
_entity_poly.pdbx_seq_one_letter_code
_entity_poly.pdbx_strand_id
1 'polypeptide(L)'
;MCCFPKRSEEDKCSGRLSSCPQRLLSVFESIGSARIGSGKLCESHLKQADSDERITGNKSYVSPRKRQHSCSENEAEHTAKVAPRNTPNWEELLKKFNALEKENQELKENNSHLNSQIKGKPTFSELVHRFHKALTVHYSKGSHHLYNPKEMEAFCEKHAPGLFQQVYSSILNESKETPTAKRKELQRVRTVAIMHSMSFYRNQKICPMQKANGLNLKMCGASYNSLMSGMVLGYSCHPKTLRNYERALAEANKKEVKKRIVEATASPSHNKPNKHCLAHVHGLVGCPRKMPAVSTPSDLTKLHRRVLVTMKNGAVKQCRGGADIQSVLEYFDSTLREFFVSSYLGTLSAEHRRVDMSNVKQSCENLRVYSDEARHDLELLSTTWLLDEFQQSLKSVADYRAALSHLLNEAPELKDYLRQFLVVLSGDFPTWKYNKKIIAEWDPVTQPTSSVPSLIIWQGPFHVSLNAQESTVLLFRPVFEKLYKKLFGRNKVLPKKPKPHRVNTLITAAFGGWTIVRDAVLHQFGPTCKDSEYALLLHLFDEVLPLVFYFYCTIFRGGDFNEWLAATFRMALTFITFKRRNYDKATLGQLSDILHHAVENQPLVDNIKLYLNAFTEKKVEVFHSVLRRNVPLWAEPAEIQIMAHAKSGRRFDYDFVQWFLPQYTRGRGIHNMAQHVHSAAEFLIDLFCEVWSTLGQTNKIPKGRRKNQPYYFPALDSTLDQRCLPLGYAFLGQEPDPELACDQPLCEVQSDQPVIRLNCGHTFHRGCLMIQATNTETQLHNVRRSEMSCLLWTLV
;
A
#
# COMPACT_ATOMS: atom_id res chain seq x y z
N MET A 1 17.48 -64.48 -45.56
CA MET A 1 16.02 -64.28 -45.77
C MET A 1 15.38 -63.79 -44.48
N CYS A 2 14.36 -62.95 -44.57
CA CYS A 2 13.63 -62.42 -43.41
C CYS A 2 12.83 -63.53 -42.71
N CYS A 3 12.90 -63.60 -41.38
CA CYS A 3 12.24 -64.63 -40.57
C CYS A 3 10.77 -64.31 -40.22
N PHE A 4 10.18 -63.26 -40.80
CA PHE A 4 8.78 -62.89 -40.56
C PHE A 4 7.82 -63.94 -41.16
N PRO A 5 6.80 -64.41 -40.42
CA PRO A 5 5.79 -65.32 -40.93
C PRO A 5 4.80 -64.59 -41.86
N LYS A 6 5.10 -64.63 -43.17
CA LYS A 6 4.30 -63.99 -44.23
C LYS A 6 2.87 -64.54 -44.28
N ARG A 7 1.92 -63.67 -44.64
CA ARG A 7 0.50 -63.99 -44.86
C ARG A 7 0.24 -64.51 -46.27
N SER A 8 0.95 -63.98 -47.26
CA SER A 8 0.87 -64.34 -48.69
C SER A 8 2.18 -63.97 -49.40
N GLU A 9 2.32 -64.30 -50.68
CA GLU A 9 3.48 -63.89 -51.49
C GLU A 9 3.63 -62.36 -51.67
N GLU A 10 2.59 -61.60 -51.31
CA GLU A 10 2.54 -60.14 -51.40
C GLU A 10 3.27 -59.42 -50.24
N ASP A 11 3.59 -60.11 -49.14
CA ASP A 11 4.43 -59.58 -48.05
C ASP A 11 5.89 -59.46 -48.52
N LYS A 12 6.19 -58.37 -49.23
CA LYS A 12 7.52 -58.09 -49.80
C LYS A 12 8.47 -57.59 -48.71
N CYS A 13 9.56 -58.34 -48.52
CA CYS A 13 10.63 -57.96 -47.61
C CYS A 13 11.44 -56.79 -48.21
N SER A 14 11.76 -55.78 -47.38
CA SER A 14 12.57 -54.63 -47.78
C SER A 14 14.08 -54.94 -47.95
N GLY A 15 14.52 -56.19 -47.78
CA GLY A 15 15.88 -56.66 -48.04
C GLY A 15 16.94 -56.28 -46.99
N ARG A 16 16.75 -55.19 -46.24
CA ARG A 16 17.68 -54.76 -45.18
C ARG A 16 17.39 -55.52 -43.88
N LEU A 17 18.22 -56.53 -43.58
CA LEU A 17 18.01 -57.48 -42.49
C LEU A 17 18.87 -57.14 -41.26
N SER A 18 18.24 -57.01 -40.09
CA SER A 18 18.87 -56.91 -38.78
C SER A 18 18.57 -58.14 -37.92
N SER A 19 19.23 -58.27 -36.77
CA SER A 19 18.96 -59.37 -35.84
C SER A 19 17.51 -59.30 -35.33
N CYS A 20 16.78 -60.40 -35.44
CA CYS A 20 15.42 -60.49 -34.92
C CYS A 20 15.47 -60.42 -33.38
N PRO A 21 14.68 -59.55 -32.73
CA PRO A 21 14.62 -59.50 -31.27
C PRO A 21 14.17 -60.84 -30.69
N GLN A 22 14.81 -61.30 -29.60
CA GLN A 22 14.44 -62.55 -28.91
C GLN A 22 12.95 -62.61 -28.53
N ARG A 23 12.33 -61.46 -28.19
CA ARG A 23 10.89 -61.37 -27.87
C ARG A 23 9.96 -61.79 -29.02
N LEU A 24 10.43 -61.69 -30.26
CA LEU A 24 9.68 -62.05 -31.47
C LEU A 24 10.06 -63.43 -31.98
N LEU A 25 11.29 -63.89 -31.75
CA LEU A 25 11.78 -65.21 -32.16
C LEU A 25 10.94 -66.35 -31.57
N SER A 26 10.70 -66.34 -30.25
CA SER A 26 9.88 -67.35 -29.58
C SER A 26 8.44 -67.39 -30.10
N VAL A 27 7.90 -66.22 -30.48
CA VAL A 27 6.57 -66.10 -31.06
C VAL A 27 6.56 -66.66 -32.49
N PHE A 28 7.56 -66.35 -33.30
CA PHE A 28 7.66 -66.86 -34.68
C PHE A 28 7.90 -68.36 -34.73
N GLU A 29 8.64 -68.94 -33.78
CA GLU A 29 8.80 -70.38 -33.61
C GLU A 29 7.46 -71.08 -33.33
N SER A 30 6.61 -70.47 -32.49
CA SER A 30 5.31 -71.05 -32.14
C SER A 30 4.25 -70.98 -33.25
N ILE A 31 4.40 -70.08 -34.23
CA ILE A 31 3.43 -69.84 -35.32
C ILE A 31 3.67 -70.81 -36.51
N GLY A 32 4.75 -71.59 -36.50
CA GLY A 32 4.93 -72.77 -37.38
C GLY A 32 5.18 -72.49 -38.87
N SER A 33 5.33 -71.24 -39.30
CA SER A 33 5.52 -70.87 -40.72
C SER A 33 6.74 -69.99 -40.99
N ALA A 34 7.60 -69.76 -39.99
CA ALA A 34 8.81 -68.95 -40.14
C ALA A 34 10.00 -69.80 -40.61
N ARG A 35 10.77 -69.30 -41.59
CA ARG A 35 12.09 -69.85 -41.95
C ARG A 35 13.10 -69.44 -40.86
N ILE A 36 13.06 -70.13 -39.72
CA ILE A 36 13.70 -69.75 -38.45
C ILE A 36 15.24 -69.72 -38.52
N GLY A 37 15.86 -70.41 -39.50
CA GLY A 37 17.31 -70.56 -39.57
C GLY A 37 18.11 -69.26 -39.81
N SER A 38 17.50 -68.14 -40.20
CA SER A 38 18.26 -66.91 -40.46
C SER A 38 18.40 -65.99 -39.25
N GLY A 39 17.52 -66.09 -38.24
CA GLY A 39 17.50 -65.18 -37.07
C GLY A 39 17.41 -63.69 -37.40
N LYS A 40 17.05 -63.32 -38.64
CA LYS A 40 17.11 -61.95 -39.14
C LYS A 40 15.76 -61.44 -39.64
N LEU A 41 15.41 -60.21 -39.25
CA LEU A 41 14.15 -59.54 -39.55
C LEU A 41 14.44 -58.20 -40.24
N CYS A 42 13.62 -57.80 -41.22
CA CYS A 42 13.74 -56.46 -41.81
C CYS A 42 12.99 -55.42 -40.98
N GLU A 43 13.41 -54.16 -41.07
CA GLU A 43 12.84 -53.08 -40.25
C GLU A 43 11.33 -52.86 -40.50
N SER A 44 10.86 -53.05 -41.73
CA SER A 44 9.42 -52.98 -42.05
C SER A 44 8.63 -54.07 -41.33
N HIS A 45 9.11 -55.32 -41.37
CA HIS A 45 8.47 -56.44 -40.68
C HIS A 45 8.64 -56.38 -39.16
N LEU A 46 9.67 -55.69 -38.64
CA LEU A 46 9.80 -55.44 -37.21
C LEU A 46 8.68 -54.52 -36.70
N LYS A 47 8.41 -53.43 -37.42
CA LYS A 47 7.30 -52.52 -37.09
C LYS A 47 5.93 -53.20 -37.25
N GLN A 48 5.78 -54.01 -38.31
CA GLN A 48 4.57 -54.78 -38.54
C GLN A 48 4.34 -55.84 -37.45
N ALA A 49 5.39 -56.54 -37.01
CA ALA A 49 5.29 -57.58 -35.98
C ALA A 49 4.73 -57.06 -34.66
N ASP A 50 5.11 -55.86 -34.23
CA ASP A 50 4.62 -55.25 -32.99
C ASP A 50 3.15 -54.75 -33.09
N SER A 51 2.52 -54.89 -34.27
CA SER A 51 1.12 -54.50 -34.55
C SER A 51 0.25 -55.62 -35.15
N ASP A 52 0.83 -56.77 -35.52
CA ASP A 52 0.10 -57.90 -36.09
C ASP A 52 -0.58 -58.71 -34.96
N GLU A 53 -1.91 -58.79 -34.98
CA GLU A 53 -2.70 -59.49 -33.95
C GLU A 53 -2.32 -60.96 -33.76
N ARG A 54 -1.81 -61.65 -34.79
CA ARG A 54 -1.33 -63.04 -34.68
C ARG A 54 -0.09 -63.15 -33.80
N ILE A 55 0.70 -62.09 -33.75
CA ILE A 55 1.94 -62.00 -32.99
C ILE A 55 1.62 -61.39 -31.61
N THR A 56 0.91 -60.27 -31.56
CA THR A 56 0.61 -59.58 -30.29
C THR A 56 -0.38 -60.34 -29.41
N GLY A 57 -1.27 -61.16 -30.00
CA GLY A 57 -2.18 -62.05 -29.29
C GLY A 57 -1.54 -63.37 -28.83
N ASN A 58 -0.29 -63.65 -29.20
CA ASN A 58 0.42 -64.85 -28.77
C ASN A 58 0.86 -64.71 -27.31
N LYS A 59 0.62 -65.74 -26.49
CA LYS A 59 0.98 -65.74 -25.05
C LYS A 59 2.46 -65.48 -24.78
N SER A 60 3.34 -65.79 -25.74
CA SER A 60 4.79 -65.61 -25.62
C SER A 60 5.26 -64.21 -26.05
N TYR A 61 4.36 -63.36 -26.56
CA TYR A 61 4.73 -62.02 -27.00
C TYR A 61 4.90 -61.05 -25.83
N VAL A 62 5.99 -60.30 -25.88
CA VAL A 62 6.31 -59.25 -24.91
C VAL A 62 6.49 -57.94 -25.64
N SER A 63 5.71 -56.92 -25.27
CA SER A 63 5.79 -55.58 -25.87
C SER A 63 7.14 -54.90 -25.59
N PRO A 64 7.74 -54.18 -26.57
CA PRO A 64 8.99 -53.47 -26.37
C PRO A 64 8.88 -52.36 -25.31
N ARG A 65 9.73 -52.41 -24.27
CA ARG A 65 9.84 -51.34 -23.26
C ARG A 65 10.58 -50.13 -23.85
N LYS A 66 9.95 -48.95 -23.87
CA LYS A 66 10.63 -47.68 -24.21
C LYS A 66 11.66 -47.34 -23.12
N ARG A 67 12.96 -47.37 -23.45
CA ARG A 67 14.03 -46.78 -22.62
C ARG A 67 14.54 -45.50 -23.28
N GLN A 68 14.59 -44.42 -22.50
CA GLN A 68 15.41 -43.24 -22.79
C GLN A 68 16.88 -43.63 -22.64
N HIS A 69 17.69 -43.38 -23.67
CA HIS A 69 19.15 -43.50 -23.61
C HIS A 69 19.77 -42.12 -23.40
N SER A 70 20.54 -41.98 -22.31
CA SER A 70 21.70 -41.10 -22.23
C SER A 70 22.97 -41.94 -22.42
N CYS A 71 23.97 -41.32 -23.03
CA CYS A 71 25.08 -41.90 -23.77
C CYS A 71 26.33 -42.27 -22.93
N SER A 72 27.35 -42.74 -23.67
CA SER A 72 28.75 -43.12 -23.38
C SER A 72 28.94 -44.58 -22.97
N GLU A 73 29.31 -45.50 -23.87
CA GLU A 73 30.55 -45.64 -24.68
C GLU A 73 31.82 -45.74 -23.81
N ASN A 74 32.37 -46.95 -23.76
CA ASN A 74 33.75 -47.18 -24.19
C ASN A 74 33.93 -48.65 -24.58
N GLU A 75 34.27 -48.81 -25.86
CA GLU A 75 34.67 -50.03 -26.54
C GLU A 75 36.09 -50.45 -26.14
N ALA A 76 36.36 -51.76 -26.17
CA ALA A 76 37.65 -52.29 -26.62
C ALA A 76 37.47 -53.75 -27.05
N GLU A 77 37.55 -53.97 -28.37
CA GLU A 77 37.68 -55.26 -29.04
C GLU A 77 38.99 -55.97 -28.64
N HIS A 78 38.99 -57.31 -28.57
CA HIS A 78 39.99 -58.11 -29.29
C HIS A 78 39.59 -59.61 -29.39
N THR A 79 39.35 -59.99 -30.64
CA THR A 79 39.53 -61.26 -31.36
C THR A 79 39.94 -62.55 -30.63
N ALA A 80 39.28 -63.62 -31.10
CA ALA A 80 39.33 -65.00 -30.67
C ALA A 80 40.71 -65.69 -30.73
N LYS A 81 40.96 -66.55 -29.75
CA LYS A 81 41.70 -67.81 -29.90
C LYS A 81 40.90 -68.94 -29.26
N VAL A 82 40.52 -69.94 -30.06
CA VAL A 82 39.88 -71.17 -29.60
C VAL A 82 40.96 -72.13 -29.09
N ALA A 83 40.84 -72.58 -27.83
CA ALA A 83 41.28 -73.88 -27.32
C ALA A 83 40.87 -74.02 -25.83
N PRO A 84 40.80 -75.24 -25.28
CA PRO A 84 39.87 -76.33 -25.52
C PRO A 84 38.75 -76.36 -24.45
N ARG A 85 37.82 -77.31 -24.55
CA ARG A 85 36.68 -77.54 -23.63
C ARG A 85 37.10 -77.50 -22.15
N ASN A 86 36.88 -76.40 -21.46
CA ASN A 86 36.79 -76.39 -20.00
C ASN A 86 35.44 -76.97 -19.62
N THR A 87 35.45 -78.20 -19.13
CA THR A 87 34.39 -78.73 -18.26
C THR A 87 34.00 -77.63 -17.27
N PRO A 88 32.69 -77.27 -17.14
CA PRO A 88 32.27 -76.29 -16.16
C PRO A 88 32.80 -76.75 -14.81
N ASN A 89 33.55 -75.89 -14.12
CA ASN A 89 33.94 -76.18 -12.75
C ASN A 89 32.65 -76.18 -11.94
N TRP A 90 32.04 -77.37 -11.83
CA TRP A 90 30.76 -77.56 -11.18
C TRP A 90 30.82 -77.08 -9.73
N GLU A 91 31.98 -77.13 -9.08
CA GLU A 91 32.18 -76.57 -7.74
C GLU A 91 32.09 -75.03 -7.71
N GLU A 92 32.61 -74.34 -8.71
CA GLU A 92 32.53 -72.87 -8.78
C GLU A 92 31.12 -72.41 -9.11
N LEU A 93 30.42 -73.12 -10.00
CA LEU A 93 29.01 -72.88 -10.29
C LEU A 93 28.12 -73.23 -9.10
N LEU A 94 28.38 -74.32 -8.37
CA LEU A 94 27.68 -74.64 -7.12
C LEU A 94 27.91 -73.55 -6.07
N LYS A 95 29.16 -73.07 -5.92
CA LYS A 95 29.46 -71.96 -5.00
C LYS A 95 28.69 -70.69 -5.36
N LYS A 96 28.61 -70.33 -6.65
CA LYS A 96 27.84 -69.18 -7.13
C LYS A 96 26.33 -69.38 -6.94
N PHE A 97 25.82 -70.58 -7.21
CA PHE A 97 24.42 -70.92 -7.01
C PHE A 97 24.04 -70.85 -5.53
N ASN A 98 24.83 -71.47 -4.65
CA ASN A 98 24.62 -71.43 -3.19
C ASN A 98 24.74 -70.00 -2.64
N ALA A 99 25.64 -69.18 -3.18
CA ALA A 99 25.74 -67.76 -2.80
C ALA A 99 24.50 -66.97 -3.23
N LEU A 100 23.99 -67.18 -4.44
CA LEU A 100 22.75 -66.56 -4.92
C LEU A 100 21.52 -67.07 -4.17
N GLU A 101 21.50 -68.33 -3.77
CA GLU A 101 20.41 -68.89 -2.95
C GLU A 101 20.39 -68.25 -1.57
N LYS A 102 21.56 -68.08 -0.96
CA LYS A 102 21.72 -67.36 0.30
C LYS A 102 21.28 -65.90 0.19
N GLU A 103 21.68 -65.20 -0.88
CA GLU A 103 21.26 -63.81 -1.12
C GLU A 103 19.75 -63.70 -1.35
N ASN A 104 19.14 -64.64 -2.08
CA ASN A 104 17.69 -64.70 -2.25
C ASN A 104 16.96 -64.97 -0.93
N GLN A 105 17.56 -65.79 -0.05
CA GLN A 105 17.00 -66.11 1.25
C GLN A 105 17.07 -64.91 2.20
N GLU A 106 18.20 -64.19 2.22
CA GLU A 106 18.35 -62.91 2.92
C GLU A 106 17.37 -61.84 2.38
N LEU A 107 17.15 -61.77 1.07
CA LEU A 107 16.15 -60.86 0.47
C LEU A 107 14.71 -61.25 0.85
N LYS A 108 14.40 -62.54 0.95
CA LYS A 108 13.08 -63.02 1.42
C LYS A 108 12.87 -62.70 2.90
N GLU A 109 13.89 -62.89 3.72
CA GLU A 109 13.86 -62.55 5.15
C GLU A 109 13.70 -61.04 5.35
N ASN A 110 14.46 -60.22 4.63
CA ASN A 110 14.33 -58.76 4.64
C ASN A 110 12.95 -58.29 4.18
N ASN A 111 12.39 -58.88 3.11
CA ASN A 111 11.03 -58.57 2.67
C ASN A 111 9.98 -59.01 3.69
N SER A 112 10.17 -60.15 4.36
CA SER A 112 9.27 -60.62 5.42
C SER A 112 9.30 -59.68 6.64
N HIS A 113 10.49 -59.19 7.00
CA HIS A 113 10.70 -58.23 8.08
C HIS A 113 10.08 -56.86 7.74
N LEU A 114 10.29 -56.36 6.52
CA LEU A 114 9.62 -55.14 6.02
C LEU A 114 8.09 -55.29 5.99
N ASN A 115 7.58 -56.42 5.53
CA ASN A 115 6.15 -56.71 5.53
C ASN A 115 5.58 -56.82 6.96
N SER A 116 6.35 -57.33 7.92
CA SER A 116 5.96 -57.31 9.34
C SER A 116 5.99 -55.90 9.96
N GLN A 117 6.89 -55.01 9.50
CA GLN A 117 6.93 -53.61 9.93
C GLN A 117 5.82 -52.74 9.31
N ILE A 118 5.27 -53.16 8.16
CA ILE A 118 4.13 -52.50 7.50
C ILE A 118 2.80 -53.00 8.09
N LYS A 119 2.71 -54.26 8.52
CA LYS A 119 1.56 -54.83 9.23
C LYS A 119 1.37 -54.12 10.59
N GLY A 120 0.43 -53.17 10.63
CA GLY A 120 0.03 -52.43 11.84
C GLY A 120 0.20 -50.92 11.75
N LYS A 121 0.88 -50.39 10.72
CA LYS A 121 0.89 -48.95 10.46
C LYS A 121 -0.42 -48.56 9.74
N PRO A 122 -1.09 -47.48 10.18
CA PRO A 122 -2.31 -47.04 9.53
C PRO A 122 -2.03 -46.68 8.08
N THR A 123 -2.91 -47.13 7.18
CA THR A 123 -2.81 -46.79 5.76
C THR A 123 -2.98 -45.27 5.57
N PHE A 124 -2.50 -44.72 4.45
CA PHE A 124 -2.74 -43.31 4.12
C PHE A 124 -4.23 -42.95 4.16
N SER A 125 -5.09 -43.85 3.64
CA SER A 125 -6.55 -43.67 3.69
C SER A 125 -7.09 -43.58 5.12
N GLU A 126 -6.61 -44.43 6.03
CA GLU A 126 -6.97 -44.40 7.45
C GLU A 126 -6.48 -43.13 8.14
N LEU A 127 -5.25 -42.70 7.88
CA LEU A 127 -4.70 -41.46 8.41
C LEU A 127 -5.55 -40.25 7.98
N VAL A 128 -5.88 -40.16 6.69
CA VAL A 128 -6.76 -39.10 6.17
C VAL A 128 -8.17 -39.19 6.79
N HIS A 129 -8.70 -40.40 7.01
CA HIS A 129 -10.01 -40.56 7.67
C HIS A 129 -9.98 -40.08 9.13
N ARG A 130 -8.95 -40.46 9.90
CA ARG A 130 -8.75 -40.00 11.30
C ARG A 130 -8.61 -38.48 11.37
N PHE A 131 -7.77 -37.91 10.51
CA PHE A 131 -7.61 -36.46 10.38
C PHE A 131 -8.93 -35.77 10.06
N HIS A 132 -9.66 -36.25 9.05
CA HIS A 132 -10.96 -35.70 8.65
C HIS A 132 -11.97 -35.71 9.81
N LYS A 133 -12.11 -36.84 10.51
CA LYS A 133 -13.03 -36.96 11.65
C LYS A 133 -12.67 -35.97 12.75
N ALA A 134 -11.38 -35.86 13.09
CA ALA A 134 -10.89 -34.90 14.08
C ALA A 134 -11.16 -33.45 13.65
N LEU A 135 -10.87 -33.11 12.39
CA LEU A 135 -11.08 -31.77 11.83
C LEU A 135 -12.57 -31.39 11.82
N THR A 136 -13.44 -32.35 11.51
CA THR A 136 -14.90 -32.17 11.58
C THR A 136 -15.34 -31.75 12.98
N VAL A 137 -14.87 -32.50 13.99
CA VAL A 137 -15.19 -32.23 15.39
C VAL A 137 -14.63 -30.90 15.87
N HIS A 138 -13.41 -30.56 15.43
CA HIS A 138 -12.76 -29.28 15.72
C HIS A 138 -13.61 -28.11 15.20
N TYR A 139 -14.05 -28.15 13.94
CA TYR A 139 -14.87 -27.09 13.37
C TYR A 139 -16.32 -27.08 13.83
N SER A 140 -16.92 -28.24 14.14
CA SER A 140 -18.28 -28.28 14.70
C SER A 140 -18.38 -27.63 16.08
N LYS A 141 -17.25 -27.56 16.81
CA LYS A 141 -17.14 -26.86 18.10
C LYS A 141 -16.93 -25.35 17.96
N GLY A 142 -16.87 -24.82 16.74
CA GLY A 142 -16.59 -23.41 16.49
C GLY A 142 -15.13 -23.02 16.75
N SER A 143 -14.21 -23.98 16.77
CA SER A 143 -12.77 -23.69 16.91
C SER A 143 -12.21 -22.98 15.67
N HIS A 144 -11.11 -22.25 15.84
CA HIS A 144 -10.51 -21.45 14.76
C HIS A 144 -9.99 -22.32 13.61
N HIS A 145 -9.87 -21.71 12.43
CA HIS A 145 -9.44 -22.39 11.21
C HIS A 145 -7.93 -22.70 11.25
N LEU A 146 -7.58 -23.95 11.00
CA LEU A 146 -6.18 -24.41 11.01
C LEU A 146 -5.49 -24.07 9.68
N TYR A 147 -5.06 -22.82 9.51
CA TYR A 147 -4.34 -22.37 8.30
C TYR A 147 -2.83 -22.22 8.50
N ASN A 148 -2.40 -21.98 9.74
CA ASN A 148 -0.99 -21.95 10.12
C ASN A 148 -0.37 -23.34 9.97
N PRO A 149 0.71 -23.51 9.20
CA PRO A 149 1.36 -24.81 9.01
C PRO A 149 1.81 -25.48 10.30
N LYS A 150 2.28 -24.73 11.29
CA LYS A 150 2.71 -25.28 12.59
C LYS A 150 1.54 -25.85 13.38
N GLU A 151 0.41 -25.15 13.38
CA GLU A 151 -0.80 -25.60 14.08
C GLU A 151 -1.43 -26.81 13.39
N MET A 152 -1.49 -26.79 12.06
CA MET A 152 -1.98 -27.93 11.28
C MET A 152 -1.09 -29.16 11.48
N GLU A 153 0.22 -29.01 11.47
CA GLU A 153 1.17 -30.10 11.74
C GLU A 153 0.99 -30.66 13.15
N ALA A 154 0.93 -29.82 14.18
CA ALA A 154 0.68 -30.26 15.55
C ALA A 154 -0.68 -30.97 15.70
N PHE A 155 -1.71 -30.48 15.02
CA PHE A 155 -3.02 -31.12 14.99
C PHE A 155 -2.96 -32.50 14.31
N CYS A 156 -2.21 -32.61 13.21
CA CYS A 156 -1.99 -33.89 12.52
C CYS A 156 -1.20 -34.84 13.41
N GLU A 157 -0.12 -34.42 14.06
CA GLU A 157 0.66 -35.31 14.93
C GLU A 157 -0.16 -35.86 16.10
N LYS A 158 -1.15 -35.11 16.58
CA LYS A 158 -2.07 -35.59 17.62
C LYS A 158 -3.11 -36.59 17.12
N HIS A 159 -3.65 -36.40 15.92
CA HIS A 159 -4.87 -37.09 15.46
C HIS A 159 -4.66 -38.05 14.29
N ALA A 160 -3.62 -37.83 13.48
CA ALA A 160 -3.18 -38.65 12.36
C ALA A 160 -1.63 -38.56 12.23
N PRO A 161 -0.87 -39.17 13.15
CA PRO A 161 0.58 -39.01 13.24
C PRO A 161 1.31 -39.31 11.92
N GLY A 162 2.24 -38.43 11.54
CA GLY A 162 3.03 -38.54 10.31
C GLY A 162 2.29 -38.19 9.00
N LEU A 163 0.97 -37.93 9.02
CA LEU A 163 0.22 -37.59 7.80
C LEU A 163 0.72 -36.28 7.16
N PHE A 164 0.95 -35.25 7.97
CA PHE A 164 1.42 -33.96 7.48
C PHE A 164 2.77 -34.10 6.77
N GLN A 165 3.70 -34.82 7.39
CA GLN A 165 5.04 -35.04 6.84
C GLN A 165 4.99 -35.87 5.55
N GLN A 166 4.13 -36.88 5.47
CA GLN A 166 3.95 -37.68 4.24
C GLN A 166 3.47 -36.82 3.07
N VAL A 167 2.50 -35.93 3.29
CA VAL A 167 2.01 -35.04 2.22
C VAL A 167 3.07 -34.01 1.85
N TYR A 168 3.75 -33.42 2.84
CA TYR A 168 4.83 -32.45 2.62
C TYR A 168 5.98 -33.04 1.80
N SER A 169 6.49 -34.22 2.18
CA SER A 169 7.58 -34.88 1.46
C SER A 169 7.17 -35.28 0.04
N SER A 170 5.91 -35.64 -0.17
CA SER A 170 5.38 -36.01 -1.50
C SER A 170 5.36 -34.85 -2.50
N ILE A 171 5.34 -33.60 -2.03
CA ILE A 171 5.33 -32.40 -2.88
C ILE A 171 6.67 -31.65 -2.88
N LEU A 172 7.63 -32.07 -2.06
CA LEU A 172 8.96 -31.47 -2.01
C LEU A 172 9.84 -32.09 -3.10
N ASN A 173 10.36 -31.28 -4.01
CA ASN A 173 11.30 -31.76 -5.03
C ASN A 173 12.74 -31.59 -4.51
N GLU A 174 13.43 -32.71 -4.30
CA GLU A 174 14.81 -32.78 -3.81
C GLU A 174 15.84 -33.12 -4.90
N SER A 175 15.39 -33.29 -6.16
CA SER A 175 16.19 -33.93 -7.23
C SER A 175 17.26 -33.08 -7.90
N LYS A 176 17.35 -31.76 -7.64
CA LYS A 176 18.25 -30.87 -8.39
C LYS A 176 19.10 -29.94 -7.52
N GLU A 177 18.56 -29.38 -6.44
CA GLU A 177 19.27 -28.54 -5.46
C GLU A 177 18.52 -28.53 -4.12
N THR A 178 19.20 -28.28 -3.00
CA THR A 178 18.55 -28.10 -1.69
C THR A 178 17.55 -26.95 -1.76
N PRO A 179 16.24 -27.18 -1.51
CA PRO A 179 15.24 -26.13 -1.61
C PRO A 179 15.55 -24.96 -0.67
N THR A 180 15.44 -23.72 -1.18
CA THR A 180 15.61 -22.51 -0.36
C THR A 180 14.63 -22.50 0.81
N ALA A 181 14.98 -21.84 1.92
CA ALA A 181 14.10 -21.72 3.10
C ALA A 181 12.69 -21.19 2.73
N LYS A 182 12.64 -20.19 1.84
CA LYS A 182 11.37 -19.64 1.31
C LYS A 182 10.54 -20.69 0.57
N ARG A 183 11.18 -21.58 -0.20
CA ARG A 183 10.50 -22.66 -0.92
C ARG A 183 10.00 -23.75 0.02
N LYS A 184 10.79 -24.13 1.03
CA LYS A 184 10.37 -25.07 2.08
C LYS A 184 9.12 -24.57 2.80
N GLU A 185 9.13 -23.30 3.20
CA GLU A 185 7.98 -22.69 3.88
C GLU A 185 6.73 -22.64 2.98
N LEU A 186 6.87 -22.28 1.70
CA LEU A 186 5.76 -22.31 0.75
C LEU A 186 5.15 -23.72 0.59
N GLN A 187 5.98 -24.76 0.59
CA GLN A 187 5.47 -26.14 0.51
C GLN A 187 4.75 -26.57 1.78
N ARG A 188 5.16 -26.09 2.96
CA ARG A 188 4.40 -26.31 4.21
C ARG A 188 3.01 -25.67 4.13
N VAL A 189 2.90 -24.44 3.63
CA VAL A 189 1.60 -23.78 3.39
C VAL A 189 0.74 -24.54 2.38
N ARG A 190 1.34 -25.03 1.28
CA ARG A 190 0.63 -25.85 0.30
C ARG A 190 0.17 -27.20 0.86
N THR A 191 0.95 -27.78 1.77
CA THR A 191 0.55 -29.01 2.50
C THR A 191 -0.76 -28.77 3.25
N VAL A 192 -0.88 -27.66 3.97
CA VAL A 192 -2.14 -27.27 4.65
C VAL A 192 -3.30 -27.17 3.65
N ALA A 193 -3.08 -26.58 2.48
CA ALA A 193 -4.13 -26.48 1.45
C ALA A 193 -4.59 -27.87 0.97
N ILE A 194 -3.64 -28.77 0.69
CA ILE A 194 -3.96 -30.15 0.27
C ILE A 194 -4.73 -30.88 1.37
N MET A 195 -4.36 -30.71 2.64
CA MET A 195 -5.06 -31.31 3.78
C MET A 195 -6.52 -30.87 3.86
N HIS A 196 -6.80 -29.57 3.73
CA HIS A 196 -8.17 -29.05 3.66
C HIS A 196 -8.92 -29.58 2.44
N SER A 197 -8.28 -29.66 1.27
CA SER A 197 -8.90 -30.22 0.05
C SER A 197 -9.25 -31.69 0.20
N MET A 198 -8.36 -32.51 0.78
CA MET A 198 -8.65 -33.92 1.07
C MET A 198 -9.84 -34.07 2.00
N SER A 199 -9.95 -33.24 3.04
CA SER A 199 -11.12 -33.23 3.93
C SER A 199 -12.40 -32.76 3.23
N PHE A 200 -12.30 -31.74 2.37
CA PHE A 200 -13.40 -31.20 1.59
C PHE A 200 -14.00 -32.24 0.62
N TYR A 201 -13.15 -33.01 -0.08
CA TYR A 201 -13.62 -34.07 -0.98
C TYR A 201 -14.32 -35.20 -0.23
N ARG A 202 -13.96 -35.46 1.04
CA ARG A 202 -14.67 -36.41 1.90
C ARG A 202 -16.02 -35.86 2.39
N ASN A 203 -16.09 -34.57 2.72
CA ASN A 203 -17.33 -33.92 3.11
C ASN A 203 -17.31 -32.43 2.78
N GLN A 204 -18.13 -32.03 1.79
CA GLN A 204 -18.21 -30.64 1.36
C GLN A 204 -18.78 -29.67 2.41
N LYS A 205 -19.35 -30.18 3.52
CA LYS A 205 -19.73 -29.33 4.67
C LYS A 205 -18.50 -28.75 5.38
N ILE A 206 -17.36 -29.42 5.30
CA ILE A 206 -16.07 -28.95 5.83
C ILE A 206 -15.33 -28.21 4.72
N CYS A 207 -15.69 -26.94 4.55
CA CYS A 207 -15.20 -26.12 3.45
C CYS A 207 -14.77 -24.70 3.84
N PRO A 208 -14.19 -24.43 5.03
CA PRO A 208 -13.84 -23.06 5.39
C PRO A 208 -12.80 -22.46 4.42
N MET A 209 -11.82 -23.26 3.98
CA MET A 209 -10.83 -22.82 3.00
C MET A 209 -11.46 -22.57 1.62
N GLN A 210 -12.30 -23.49 1.13
CA GLN A 210 -12.96 -23.34 -0.17
C GLN A 210 -13.96 -22.18 -0.19
N LYS A 211 -14.66 -21.92 0.92
CA LYS A 211 -15.49 -20.72 1.11
C LYS A 211 -14.66 -19.46 1.05
N ALA A 212 -13.57 -19.39 1.83
CA ALA A 212 -12.72 -18.21 1.92
C ALA A 212 -12.00 -17.89 0.60
N ASN A 213 -11.53 -18.93 -0.12
CA ASN A 213 -10.90 -18.81 -1.43
C ASN A 213 -11.93 -18.50 -2.53
N GLY A 214 -13.04 -19.22 -2.57
CA GLY A 214 -14.13 -18.97 -3.53
C GLY A 214 -14.69 -17.56 -3.42
N LEU A 215 -14.85 -17.04 -2.19
CA LEU A 215 -15.24 -15.65 -1.96
C LEU A 215 -14.18 -14.67 -2.45
N ASN A 216 -12.90 -14.96 -2.22
CA ASN A 216 -11.81 -14.13 -2.75
C ASN A 216 -11.84 -14.07 -4.28
N LEU A 217 -11.98 -15.23 -4.95
CA LEU A 217 -12.10 -15.31 -6.40
C LEU A 217 -13.32 -14.53 -6.91
N LYS A 218 -14.49 -14.70 -6.29
CA LYS A 218 -15.70 -13.95 -6.61
C LYS A 218 -15.45 -12.45 -6.55
N MET A 219 -14.84 -11.97 -5.46
CA MET A 219 -14.53 -10.55 -5.28
C MET A 219 -13.48 -10.03 -6.27
N CYS A 220 -12.60 -10.89 -6.78
CA CYS A 220 -11.66 -10.56 -7.85
C CYS A 220 -12.26 -10.70 -9.26
N GLY A 221 -13.59 -10.84 -9.38
CA GLY A 221 -14.29 -10.86 -10.66
C GLY A 221 -14.37 -12.25 -11.32
N ALA A 222 -14.17 -13.34 -10.58
CA ALA A 222 -14.36 -14.67 -11.12
C ALA A 222 -15.82 -14.90 -11.56
N SER A 223 -16.00 -15.37 -12.79
CA SER A 223 -17.31 -15.67 -13.35
C SER A 223 -18.00 -16.83 -12.62
N TYR A 224 -19.31 -16.96 -12.79
CA TYR A 224 -20.07 -18.09 -12.27
C TYR A 224 -19.45 -19.44 -12.69
N ASN A 225 -19.06 -19.58 -13.96
CA ASN A 225 -18.42 -20.79 -14.48
C ASN A 225 -17.06 -21.06 -13.83
N SER A 226 -16.27 -20.01 -13.57
CA SER A 226 -14.99 -20.14 -12.87
C SER A 226 -15.18 -20.64 -11.42
N LEU A 227 -16.20 -20.13 -10.73
CA LEU A 227 -16.54 -20.57 -9.37
C LEU A 227 -17.08 -21.99 -9.34
N MET A 228 -17.92 -22.38 -10.31
CA MET A 228 -18.43 -23.74 -10.47
C MET A 228 -17.32 -24.74 -10.79
N SER A 229 -16.40 -24.38 -11.70
CA SER A 229 -15.20 -25.18 -11.98
C SER A 229 -14.36 -25.36 -10.72
N GLY A 230 -14.23 -24.30 -9.91
CA GLY A 230 -13.52 -24.40 -8.63
C GLY A 230 -14.16 -25.32 -7.61
N MET A 231 -15.49 -25.49 -7.63
CA MET A 231 -16.16 -26.47 -6.79
C MET A 231 -15.78 -27.90 -7.21
N VAL A 232 -15.75 -28.18 -8.52
CA VAL A 232 -15.33 -29.47 -9.07
C VAL A 232 -13.85 -29.74 -8.77
N LEU A 233 -13.00 -28.73 -8.98
CA LEU A 233 -11.56 -28.80 -8.74
C LEU A 233 -11.18 -28.68 -7.24
N GLY A 234 -12.14 -28.51 -6.34
CA GLY A 234 -11.93 -28.51 -4.88
C GLY A 234 -11.24 -27.27 -4.28
N TYR A 235 -11.16 -26.16 -5.02
CA TYR A 235 -10.62 -24.89 -4.52
C TYR A 235 -11.69 -23.82 -4.26
N SER A 236 -12.95 -24.08 -4.58
CA SER A 236 -14.10 -23.18 -4.35
C SER A 236 -15.33 -23.96 -3.89
N CYS A 237 -16.43 -23.26 -3.62
CA CYS A 237 -17.74 -23.84 -3.33
C CYS A 237 -18.78 -23.37 -4.35
N HIS A 238 -19.97 -23.98 -4.30
CA HIS A 238 -21.11 -23.53 -5.06
C HIS A 238 -21.37 -22.02 -4.86
N PRO A 239 -21.66 -21.23 -5.91
CA PRO A 239 -21.88 -19.78 -5.81
C PRO A 239 -22.97 -19.36 -4.82
N LYS A 240 -24.01 -20.19 -4.62
CA LYS A 240 -25.03 -19.99 -3.55
C LYS A 240 -24.40 -20.02 -2.16
N THR A 241 -23.50 -20.97 -1.90
CA THR A 241 -22.76 -21.06 -0.63
C THR A 241 -21.87 -19.84 -0.41
N LEU A 242 -21.22 -19.35 -1.47
CA LEU A 242 -20.38 -18.15 -1.40
C LEU A 242 -21.21 -16.89 -1.10
N ARG A 243 -22.40 -16.74 -1.72
CA ARG A 243 -23.34 -15.65 -1.40
C ARG A 243 -23.82 -15.70 0.05
N ASN A 244 -24.14 -16.88 0.56
CA ASN A 244 -24.52 -17.02 1.98
C ASN A 244 -23.35 -16.68 2.91
N TYR A 245 -22.13 -17.07 2.54
CA TYR A 245 -20.92 -16.76 3.32
C TYR A 245 -20.62 -15.25 3.34
N GLU A 246 -20.73 -14.59 2.20
CA GLU A 246 -20.61 -13.14 2.05
C GLU A 246 -21.59 -12.38 2.97
N ARG A 247 -22.87 -12.79 2.97
CA ARG A 247 -23.88 -12.21 3.87
C ARG A 247 -23.55 -12.48 5.34
N ALA A 248 -23.09 -13.68 5.67
CA ALA A 248 -22.70 -14.00 7.05
C ALA A 248 -21.55 -13.12 7.55
N LEU A 249 -20.55 -12.85 6.69
CA LEU A 249 -19.46 -11.92 7.02
C LEU A 249 -19.96 -10.48 7.16
N ALA A 250 -20.88 -10.05 6.30
CA ALA A 250 -21.50 -8.73 6.38
C ALA A 250 -22.26 -8.54 7.71
N GLU A 251 -23.08 -9.51 8.11
CA GLU A 251 -23.81 -9.48 9.38
C GLU A 251 -22.86 -9.58 10.59
N ALA A 252 -21.83 -10.42 10.51
CA ALA A 252 -20.80 -10.50 11.55
C ALA A 252 -20.09 -9.15 11.74
N ASN A 253 -19.78 -8.44 10.65
CA ASN A 253 -19.22 -7.09 10.72
C ASN A 253 -20.19 -6.14 11.44
N LYS A 254 -21.45 -6.05 11.01
CA LYS A 254 -22.46 -5.18 11.63
C LYS A 254 -22.58 -5.42 13.13
N LYS A 255 -22.69 -6.69 13.54
CA LYS A 255 -22.79 -7.07 14.96
C LYS A 255 -21.54 -6.68 15.75
N GLU A 256 -20.36 -6.93 15.21
CA GLU A 256 -19.10 -6.65 15.90
C GLU A 256 -18.83 -5.14 16.01
N VAL A 257 -19.13 -4.33 14.99
CA VAL A 257 -18.99 -2.86 15.09
C VAL A 257 -19.82 -2.31 16.24
N LYS A 258 -21.10 -2.70 16.33
CA LYS A 258 -22.01 -2.31 17.41
C LYS A 258 -21.46 -2.73 18.77
N LYS A 259 -21.02 -3.99 18.89
CA LYS A 259 -20.39 -4.50 20.11
C LYS A 259 -19.17 -3.66 20.52
N ARG A 260 -18.29 -3.30 19.59
CA ARG A 260 -17.10 -2.47 19.88
C ARG A 260 -17.48 -1.07 20.38
N ILE A 261 -18.52 -0.48 19.81
CA ILE A 261 -19.03 0.82 20.27
C ILE A 261 -19.58 0.69 21.70
N VAL A 262 -20.36 -0.36 22.00
CA VAL A 262 -20.87 -0.62 23.35
C VAL A 262 -19.72 -0.83 24.36
N GLU A 263 -18.72 -1.62 24.00
CA GLU A 263 -17.52 -1.84 24.82
C GLU A 263 -16.76 -0.54 25.07
N ALA A 264 -16.72 0.37 24.08
CA ALA A 264 -16.11 1.70 24.23
C ALA A 264 -16.95 2.63 25.13
N THR A 265 -18.28 2.49 25.13
CA THR A 265 -19.21 3.29 25.94
C THR A 265 -19.24 2.84 27.41
N ALA A 266 -19.09 1.55 27.69
CA ALA A 266 -19.22 0.97 29.03
C ALA A 266 -18.32 1.63 30.10
N SER A 267 -18.83 1.78 31.32
CA SER A 267 -18.14 2.39 32.47
C SER A 267 -16.87 1.60 32.87
N PRO A 268 -15.82 2.28 33.39
CA PRO A 268 -14.60 1.61 33.82
C PRO A 268 -14.91 0.59 34.92
N SER A 269 -14.57 -0.68 34.70
CA SER A 269 -14.43 -1.65 35.78
C SER A 269 -12.98 -1.63 36.23
N HIS A 270 -12.73 -1.84 37.53
CA HIS A 270 -11.41 -1.75 38.18
C HIS A 270 -10.27 -2.60 37.54
N ASN A 271 -10.58 -3.46 36.56
CA ASN A 271 -9.62 -4.34 35.87
C ASN A 271 -9.39 -4.03 34.37
N LYS A 272 -9.98 -2.96 33.78
CA LYS A 272 -9.71 -2.53 32.39
C LYS A 272 -9.65 -0.99 32.28
N PRO A 273 -8.46 -0.38 32.36
CA PRO A 273 -8.36 1.05 32.62
C PRO A 273 -8.66 2.01 31.44
N ASN A 274 -8.87 1.57 30.19
CA ASN A 274 -9.01 2.53 29.08
C ASN A 274 -10.27 2.31 28.23
N LYS A 275 -11.22 3.25 28.28
CA LYS A 275 -12.26 3.39 27.25
C LYS A 275 -11.58 3.75 25.92
N HIS A 276 -11.90 3.04 24.84
CA HIS A 276 -11.30 3.30 23.53
C HIS A 276 -12.00 4.47 22.84
N CYS A 277 -11.22 5.42 22.33
CA CYS A 277 -11.77 6.53 21.56
C CYS A 277 -12.26 6.06 20.19
N LEU A 278 -13.33 6.70 19.70
CA LEU A 278 -13.82 6.51 18.34
C LEU A 278 -13.41 7.70 17.46
N ALA A 279 -12.69 7.43 16.38
CA ALA A 279 -12.46 8.39 15.30
C ALA A 279 -13.41 8.05 14.15
N HIS A 280 -14.26 8.98 13.72
CA HIS A 280 -15.21 8.72 12.65
C HIS A 280 -14.71 9.33 11.33
N VAL A 281 -14.74 8.52 10.28
CA VAL A 281 -14.41 8.95 8.92
C VAL A 281 -15.56 8.46 8.05
N HIS A 282 -16.52 9.31 7.70
CA HIS A 282 -17.75 9.02 6.94
C HIS A 282 -17.99 7.53 6.58
N GLY A 283 -18.81 6.84 7.38
CA GLY A 283 -19.14 5.43 7.16
C GLY A 283 -18.15 4.43 7.78
N LEU A 284 -16.95 4.87 8.15
CA LEU A 284 -15.96 4.09 8.89
C LEU A 284 -15.77 4.63 10.32
N VAL A 285 -15.66 3.72 11.28
CA VAL A 285 -15.29 4.01 12.67
C VAL A 285 -13.94 3.39 12.96
N GLY A 286 -12.99 4.22 13.38
CA GLY A 286 -11.71 3.82 13.94
C GLY A 286 -11.84 3.62 15.45
N CYS A 287 -11.36 2.48 15.94
CA CYS A 287 -11.27 2.14 17.36
C CYS A 287 -9.79 1.84 17.70
N PRO A 288 -8.96 2.88 17.93
CA PRO A 288 -7.55 2.69 18.24
C PRO A 288 -7.39 2.05 19.62
N ARG A 289 -6.57 0.99 19.71
CA ARG A 289 -6.45 0.17 20.94
C ARG A 289 -5.93 0.91 22.16
N LYS A 290 -5.21 2.02 21.99
CA LYS A 290 -4.52 2.75 23.07
C LYS A 290 -5.05 4.17 23.30
N MET A 291 -5.90 4.70 22.42
CA MET A 291 -6.38 6.07 22.51
C MET A 291 -7.55 6.16 23.50
N PRO A 292 -7.43 6.91 24.61
CA PRO A 292 -8.50 7.06 25.58
C PRO A 292 -9.62 7.94 25.01
N ALA A 293 -10.88 7.59 25.31
CA ALA A 293 -12.03 8.42 24.95
C ALA A 293 -11.99 9.77 25.70
N VAL A 294 -12.40 10.84 25.03
CA VAL A 294 -12.47 12.19 25.62
C VAL A 294 -13.92 12.47 26.00
N SER A 295 -14.19 12.68 27.28
CA SER A 295 -15.54 12.96 27.77
C SER A 295 -16.09 14.26 27.20
N THR A 296 -17.38 14.26 26.90
CA THR A 296 -18.11 15.46 26.50
C THR A 296 -18.20 16.43 27.70
N PRO A 297 -17.89 17.73 27.53
CA PRO A 297 -18.01 18.71 28.61
C PRO A 297 -19.48 18.95 28.98
N SER A 298 -19.72 19.43 30.20
CA SER A 298 -21.07 19.76 30.69
C SER A 298 -21.75 20.86 29.88
N ASP A 299 -20.99 21.85 29.43
CA ASP A 299 -21.48 22.94 28.56
C ASP A 299 -21.07 22.70 27.10
N LEU A 300 -21.99 22.10 26.33
CA LEU A 300 -21.81 21.86 24.89
C LEU A 300 -21.66 23.15 24.07
N THR A 301 -22.07 24.30 24.59
CA THR A 301 -22.04 25.57 23.85
C THR A 301 -20.63 26.16 23.74
N LYS A 302 -19.70 25.71 24.60
CA LYS A 302 -18.28 26.08 24.59
C LYS A 302 -17.41 25.18 23.72
N LEU A 303 -17.91 24.00 23.36
CA LEU A 303 -17.14 23.03 22.58
C LEU A 303 -16.77 23.58 21.19
N HIS A 304 -17.70 24.30 20.56
CA HIS A 304 -17.48 24.96 19.27
C HIS A 304 -17.48 26.46 19.43
N ARG A 305 -16.47 27.12 18.87
CA ARG A 305 -16.31 28.57 18.95
C ARG A 305 -17.52 29.32 18.41
N ARG A 306 -17.91 30.40 19.08
CA ARG A 306 -18.96 31.33 18.59
C ARG A 306 -18.30 32.62 18.11
N VAL A 307 -18.58 33.00 16.87
CA VAL A 307 -18.05 34.22 16.24
C VAL A 307 -19.21 35.03 15.66
N LEU A 308 -19.08 36.36 15.68
CA LEU A 308 -20.02 37.25 15.00
C LEU A 308 -19.64 37.36 13.53
N VAL A 309 -20.60 37.15 12.63
CA VAL A 309 -20.39 37.19 11.18
C VAL A 309 -21.34 38.20 10.56
N THR A 310 -20.77 39.16 9.84
CA THR A 310 -21.54 40.11 9.04
C THR A 310 -21.95 39.47 7.71
N MET A 311 -23.24 39.33 7.51
CA MET A 311 -23.84 38.78 6.29
C MET A 311 -23.79 39.82 5.16
N LYS A 312 -23.98 39.37 3.91
CA LYS A 312 -23.95 40.28 2.73
C LYS A 312 -24.98 41.42 2.79
N ASN A 313 -26.05 41.24 3.53
CA ASN A 313 -27.09 42.24 3.74
C ASN A 313 -26.81 43.15 4.96
N GLY A 314 -25.60 43.12 5.53
CA GLY A 314 -25.21 43.91 6.69
C GLY A 314 -25.66 43.33 8.04
N ALA A 315 -26.51 42.30 8.06
CA ALA A 315 -26.96 41.70 9.31
C ALA A 315 -25.81 40.97 10.02
N VAL A 316 -25.61 41.25 11.30
CA VAL A 316 -24.65 40.52 12.14
C VAL A 316 -25.35 39.30 12.72
N LYS A 317 -24.79 38.11 12.49
CA LYS A 317 -25.30 36.85 13.04
C LYS A 317 -24.22 36.14 13.85
N GLN A 318 -24.61 35.53 14.96
CA GLN A 318 -23.74 34.63 15.68
C GLN A 318 -23.63 33.30 14.91
N CYS A 319 -22.41 32.86 14.65
CA CYS A 319 -22.10 31.62 13.96
C CYS A 319 -21.31 30.70 14.90
N ARG A 320 -21.77 29.46 15.07
CA ARG A 320 -21.05 28.42 15.83
C ARG A 320 -20.13 27.61 14.90
N GLY A 321 -18.92 27.30 15.34
CA GLY A 321 -17.90 26.62 14.53
C GLY A 321 -17.27 27.48 13.43
N GLY A 322 -17.51 28.81 13.47
CA GLY A 322 -16.86 29.77 12.59
C GLY A 322 -15.40 30.02 13.00
N ALA A 323 -14.57 30.38 12.02
CA ALA A 323 -13.17 30.73 12.28
C ALA A 323 -13.08 32.11 12.92
N ASP A 324 -12.35 32.22 14.02
CA ASP A 324 -12.00 33.51 14.60
C ASP A 324 -10.65 33.98 14.06
N ILE A 325 -10.74 34.94 13.15
CA ILE A 325 -9.58 35.52 12.50
C ILE A 325 -8.66 36.21 13.51
N GLN A 326 -9.23 36.84 14.55
CA GLN A 326 -8.43 37.60 15.51
C GLN A 326 -7.47 36.68 16.29
N SER A 327 -7.94 35.56 16.81
CA SER A 327 -7.06 34.59 17.50
C SER A 327 -6.00 34.00 16.58
N VAL A 328 -6.34 33.77 15.32
CA VAL A 328 -5.37 33.30 14.33
C VAL A 328 -4.31 34.39 14.12
N LEU A 329 -4.70 35.65 13.95
CA LEU A 329 -3.76 36.76 13.78
C LEU A 329 -2.86 36.99 15.00
N GLU A 330 -3.37 36.84 16.22
CA GLU A 330 -2.58 36.91 17.46
C GLU A 330 -1.55 35.77 17.54
N TYR A 331 -1.96 34.55 17.17
CA TYR A 331 -1.04 33.42 17.06
C TYR A 331 0.02 33.66 15.97
N PHE A 332 -0.38 34.26 14.85
CA PHE A 332 0.56 34.66 13.81
C PHE A 332 1.55 35.69 14.36
N ASP A 333 1.12 36.79 14.96
CA ASP A 333 2.03 37.84 15.44
C ASP A 333 3.10 37.32 16.43
N SER A 334 2.72 36.40 17.30
CA SER A 334 3.64 35.76 18.26
C SER A 334 4.62 34.76 17.65
N THR A 335 4.31 34.16 16.50
CA THR A 335 5.11 33.05 15.92
C THR A 335 5.81 33.40 14.60
N LEU A 336 5.35 34.42 13.87
CA LEU A 336 5.86 34.79 12.53
C LEU A 336 7.36 35.06 12.50
N ARG A 337 7.93 35.63 13.56
CA ARG A 337 9.36 35.96 13.62
C ARG A 337 10.23 34.73 13.41
N GLU A 338 9.88 33.61 14.02
CA GLU A 338 10.64 32.36 13.90
C GLU A 338 10.49 31.75 12.50
N PHE A 339 9.33 31.94 11.87
CA PHE A 339 9.01 31.36 10.56
C PHE A 339 9.68 32.07 9.38
N PHE A 340 9.92 33.37 9.45
CA PHE A 340 10.57 34.10 8.35
C PHE A 340 12.08 34.03 8.35
N VAL A 341 12.70 33.73 9.50
CA VAL A 341 14.16 33.68 9.65
C VAL A 341 14.79 32.47 8.95
N SER A 342 14.04 31.38 8.79
CA SER A 342 14.55 30.15 8.17
C SER A 342 13.51 29.48 7.29
N SER A 343 13.93 29.05 6.10
CA SER A 343 13.10 28.25 5.19
C SER A 343 12.62 26.97 5.87
N TYR A 344 11.54 26.39 5.38
CA TYR A 344 11.03 25.16 5.96
C TYR A 344 12.09 24.06 5.93
N LEU A 345 12.85 23.92 4.83
CA LEU A 345 13.99 23.00 4.80
C LEU A 345 15.02 23.32 5.88
N GLY A 346 15.31 24.60 6.11
CA GLY A 346 16.22 25.07 7.15
C GLY A 346 15.79 24.69 8.57
N THR A 347 14.49 24.57 8.83
CA THR A 347 13.94 24.15 10.15
C THR A 347 14.03 22.65 10.42
N LEU A 348 14.23 21.82 9.40
CA LEU A 348 14.26 20.37 9.56
C LEU A 348 15.61 19.88 10.12
N SER A 349 15.60 18.68 10.70
CA SER A 349 16.82 18.03 11.19
C SER A 349 17.86 17.83 10.08
N ALA A 350 19.14 17.65 10.43
CA ALA A 350 20.21 17.44 9.46
C ALA A 350 19.94 16.25 8.52
N GLU A 351 19.35 15.17 9.04
CA GLU A 351 18.99 13.97 8.28
C GLU A 351 17.90 14.24 7.23
N HIS A 352 16.95 15.13 7.52
CA HIS A 352 15.88 15.49 6.58
C HIS A 352 16.32 16.52 5.53
N ARG A 353 17.48 17.18 5.73
CA ARG A 353 18.01 18.22 4.86
C ARG A 353 18.92 17.69 3.75
N ARG A 354 19.41 16.46 3.86
CA ARG A 354 20.43 15.90 2.95
C ARG A 354 20.05 14.50 2.49
N VAL A 355 20.36 14.20 1.23
CA VAL A 355 20.39 12.84 0.72
C VAL A 355 21.78 12.26 0.94
N ASP A 356 21.85 11.08 1.54
CA ASP A 356 23.11 10.35 1.65
C ASP A 356 23.55 9.82 0.28
N MET A 357 24.58 10.46 -0.27
CA MET A 357 25.13 10.11 -1.58
C MET A 357 25.88 8.78 -1.60
N SER A 358 26.33 8.27 -0.45
CA SER A 358 26.97 6.96 -0.35
C SER A 358 25.97 5.80 -0.50
N ASN A 359 24.68 6.06 -0.23
CA ASN A 359 23.61 5.08 -0.37
C ASN A 359 22.29 5.73 -0.82
N VAL A 360 22.31 6.39 -1.99
CA VAL A 360 21.16 7.13 -2.56
C VAL A 360 19.92 6.25 -2.69
N LYS A 361 20.08 4.95 -2.98
CA LYS A 361 18.94 4.04 -3.08
C LYS A 361 18.25 3.88 -1.73
N GLN A 362 19.00 3.58 -0.67
CA GLN A 362 18.46 3.51 0.69
C GLN A 362 17.90 4.88 1.11
N SER A 363 18.64 5.98 0.88
CA SER A 363 18.17 7.34 1.18
C SER A 363 16.86 7.68 0.46
N CYS A 364 16.69 7.26 -0.80
CA CYS A 364 15.45 7.44 -1.57
C CYS A 364 14.32 6.50 -1.12
N GLU A 365 14.65 5.31 -0.60
CA GLU A 365 13.68 4.42 0.05
C GLU A 365 13.24 4.99 1.41
N ASN A 366 14.16 5.64 2.14
CA ASN A 366 13.90 6.34 3.40
C ASN A 366 13.04 7.60 3.17
N LEU A 367 13.23 8.30 2.04
CA LEU A 367 12.37 9.38 1.56
C LEU A 367 10.92 8.89 1.26
N ARG A 368 10.68 7.57 1.12
CA ARG A 368 9.32 7.02 1.05
C ARG A 368 8.66 6.87 2.42
N VAL A 369 9.33 7.34 3.48
CA VAL A 369 9.01 7.20 4.91
C VAL A 369 8.96 5.73 5.34
N TYR A 370 9.36 5.42 6.56
CA TYR A 370 9.53 4.06 7.06
C TYR A 370 8.23 3.39 7.53
N SER A 371 8.33 2.11 7.89
CA SER A 371 7.30 1.32 8.54
C SER A 371 7.03 1.86 9.95
N ASP A 372 5.81 2.35 10.20
CA ASP A 372 5.32 2.65 11.54
C ASP A 372 4.01 1.87 11.81
N GLU A 373 3.63 1.74 13.10
CA GLU A 373 2.39 1.06 13.49
C GLU A 373 1.18 1.67 12.78
N ALA A 374 1.17 2.99 12.62
CA ALA A 374 0.09 3.70 11.96
C ALA A 374 -0.04 3.30 10.49
N ARG A 375 1.06 2.99 9.79
CA ARG A 375 1.10 2.64 8.36
C ARG A 375 0.68 1.20 8.19
N HIS A 376 1.13 0.33 9.10
CA HIS A 376 0.61 -1.02 9.19
C HIS A 376 -0.91 -1.02 9.38
N ASP A 377 -1.44 -0.13 10.23
CA ASP A 377 -2.87 0.04 10.37
C ASP A 377 -3.55 0.59 9.10
N LEU A 378 -2.94 1.53 8.36
CA LEU A 378 -3.49 1.96 7.07
C LEU A 378 -3.49 0.86 6.01
N GLU A 379 -2.50 -0.02 6.02
CA GLU A 379 -2.39 -1.14 5.08
C GLU A 379 -3.39 -2.25 5.40
N LEU A 380 -3.61 -2.53 6.68
CA LEU A 380 -4.47 -3.61 7.15
C LEU A 380 -5.89 -3.17 7.53
N LEU A 381 -6.12 -1.86 7.72
CA LEU A 381 -7.33 -1.28 8.32
C LEU A 381 -7.71 -2.00 9.63
N SER A 382 -6.69 -2.36 10.43
CA SER A 382 -6.83 -3.30 11.54
C SER A 382 -7.66 -2.73 12.69
N THR A 383 -7.69 -1.40 12.85
CA THR A 383 -8.46 -0.68 13.86
C THR A 383 -9.75 -0.05 13.32
N THR A 384 -10.06 -0.27 12.04
CA THR A 384 -11.16 0.43 11.35
C THR A 384 -12.27 -0.53 10.97
N TRP A 385 -13.50 -0.08 11.14
CA TRP A 385 -14.71 -0.85 10.96
C TRP A 385 -15.71 -0.08 10.11
N LEU A 386 -16.34 -0.74 9.14
CA LEU A 386 -17.42 -0.16 8.36
C LEU A 386 -18.73 -0.19 9.14
N LEU A 387 -19.29 1.00 9.40
CA LEU A 387 -20.68 1.16 9.83
C LEU A 387 -21.63 0.83 8.69
N ASP A 388 -21.49 1.53 7.56
CA ASP A 388 -22.26 1.29 6.34
C ASP A 388 -21.62 1.98 5.12
N GLU A 389 -21.99 1.51 3.93
CA GLU A 389 -21.68 2.09 2.62
C GLU A 389 -22.98 2.25 1.84
N PHE A 390 -23.38 3.50 1.55
CA PHE A 390 -24.66 3.77 0.90
C PHE A 390 -24.54 4.94 -0.08
N GLN A 391 -25.46 4.98 -1.05
CA GLN A 391 -25.47 6.04 -2.05
C GLN A 391 -26.01 7.35 -1.46
N GLN A 392 -25.24 8.42 -1.59
CA GLN A 392 -25.66 9.78 -1.25
C GLN A 392 -24.97 10.80 -2.16
N SER A 393 -25.67 11.90 -2.49
CA SER A 393 -25.16 12.95 -3.38
C SER A 393 -24.00 13.75 -2.76
N LEU A 394 -24.06 14.02 -1.46
CA LEU A 394 -23.02 14.74 -0.69
C LEU A 394 -22.63 16.10 -1.30
N LYS A 395 -23.61 16.85 -1.82
CA LYS A 395 -23.40 18.18 -2.45
C LYS A 395 -23.98 19.34 -1.63
N SER A 396 -24.77 19.06 -0.59
CA SER A 396 -25.47 20.06 0.21
C SER A 396 -25.40 19.76 1.72
N VAL A 397 -25.76 20.74 2.57
CA VAL A 397 -25.88 20.52 4.03
C VAL A 397 -26.96 19.46 4.32
N ALA A 398 -28.06 19.46 3.56
CA ALA A 398 -29.14 18.49 3.70
C ALA A 398 -28.66 17.06 3.39
N ASP A 399 -27.86 16.88 2.34
CA ASP A 399 -27.30 15.57 1.95
C ASP A 399 -26.40 15.02 3.07
N TYR A 400 -25.55 15.86 3.67
CA TYR A 400 -24.67 15.47 4.78
C TYR A 400 -25.46 15.20 6.06
N ARG A 401 -26.52 15.97 6.33
CA ARG A 401 -27.40 15.72 7.48
C ARG A 401 -28.13 14.39 7.32
N ALA A 402 -28.63 14.09 6.13
CA ALA A 402 -29.25 12.80 5.81
C ALA A 402 -28.24 11.65 5.97
N ALA A 403 -27.00 11.83 5.50
CA ALA A 403 -25.93 10.84 5.69
C ALA A 403 -25.60 10.59 7.17
N LEU A 404 -25.47 11.65 7.97
CA LEU A 404 -25.20 11.54 9.40
C LEU A 404 -26.37 10.85 10.13
N SER A 405 -27.61 11.24 9.82
CA SER A 405 -28.81 10.60 10.38
C SER A 405 -28.88 9.12 10.02
N HIS A 406 -28.57 8.75 8.77
CA HIS A 406 -28.51 7.36 8.33
C HIS A 406 -27.51 6.56 9.17
N LEU A 407 -26.27 7.04 9.33
CA LEU A 407 -25.24 6.36 10.10
C LEU A 407 -25.60 6.21 11.58
N LEU A 408 -26.22 7.23 12.19
CA LEU A 408 -26.68 7.16 13.58
C LEU A 408 -27.90 6.24 13.77
N ASN A 409 -28.70 6.04 12.73
CA ASN A 409 -29.81 5.07 12.74
C ASN A 409 -29.31 3.64 12.54
N GLU A 410 -28.30 3.42 11.70
CA GLU A 410 -27.68 2.11 11.48
C GLU A 410 -26.95 1.61 12.73
N ALA A 411 -26.31 2.52 13.48
CA ALA A 411 -25.65 2.23 14.76
C ALA A 411 -26.11 3.21 15.86
N PRO A 412 -27.28 2.97 16.49
CA PRO A 412 -27.77 3.78 17.60
C PRO A 412 -26.78 3.84 18.78
N GLU A 413 -25.95 2.81 18.95
CA GLU A 413 -24.91 2.75 19.98
C GLU A 413 -23.86 3.87 19.79
N LEU A 414 -23.63 4.34 18.56
CA LEU A 414 -22.76 5.49 18.29
C LEU A 414 -23.40 6.79 18.79
N LYS A 415 -24.73 6.91 18.69
CA LYS A 415 -25.46 8.04 19.26
C LYS A 415 -25.32 8.07 20.78
N ASP A 416 -25.36 6.91 21.43
CA ASP A 416 -25.14 6.78 22.87
C ASP A 416 -23.69 7.11 23.27
N TYR A 417 -22.71 6.69 22.47
CA TYR A 417 -21.32 7.09 22.65
C TYR A 417 -21.16 8.62 22.57
N LEU A 418 -21.73 9.26 21.54
CA LEU A 418 -21.65 10.72 21.35
C LEU A 418 -22.29 11.54 22.48
N ARG A 419 -23.21 10.96 23.26
CA ARG A 419 -23.78 11.61 24.45
C ARG A 419 -22.77 11.71 25.59
N GLN A 420 -21.78 10.82 25.64
CA GLN A 420 -20.79 10.74 26.71
C GLN A 420 -19.40 11.19 26.30
N PHE A 421 -19.05 11.03 25.02
CA PHE A 421 -17.72 11.23 24.49
C PHE A 421 -17.71 12.02 23.19
N LEU A 422 -16.59 12.70 22.96
CA LEU A 422 -16.30 13.38 21.71
C LEU A 422 -15.87 12.40 20.62
N VAL A 423 -16.21 12.71 19.37
CA VAL A 423 -15.75 11.99 18.18
C VAL A 423 -15.14 12.97 17.21
N VAL A 424 -13.88 12.74 16.84
CA VAL A 424 -13.22 13.53 15.79
C VAL A 424 -13.65 13.00 14.42
N LEU A 425 -14.22 13.89 13.62
CA LEU A 425 -14.70 13.61 12.27
C LEU A 425 -13.74 14.23 11.25
N SER A 426 -12.83 13.41 10.72
CA SER A 426 -11.88 13.84 9.69
C SER A 426 -12.48 13.76 8.30
N GLY A 427 -12.35 14.81 7.49
CA GLY A 427 -12.80 14.80 6.10
C GLY A 427 -12.20 15.91 5.26
N ASP A 428 -12.19 15.71 3.95
CA ASP A 428 -11.69 16.69 2.98
C ASP A 428 -12.73 17.78 2.69
N PHE A 429 -12.47 18.63 1.71
CA PHE A 429 -13.49 19.56 1.21
C PHE A 429 -14.31 18.88 0.09
N PRO A 430 -15.66 18.81 0.18
CA PRO A 430 -16.54 19.65 0.99
C PRO A 430 -17.02 19.05 2.31
N THR A 431 -16.60 17.83 2.66
CA THR A 431 -16.98 17.13 3.88
C THR A 431 -16.79 17.98 5.15
N TRP A 432 -15.60 18.54 5.34
CA TRP A 432 -15.28 19.46 6.44
C TRP A 432 -16.26 20.64 6.49
N LYS A 433 -16.51 21.28 5.34
CA LYS A 433 -17.37 22.47 5.22
C LYS A 433 -18.80 22.16 5.62
N TYR A 434 -19.39 21.08 5.10
CA TYR A 434 -20.80 20.81 5.33
C TYR A 434 -21.07 20.29 6.74
N ASN A 435 -20.17 19.51 7.33
CA ASN A 435 -20.30 19.14 8.74
C ASN A 435 -20.14 20.34 9.67
N LYS A 436 -19.21 21.27 9.38
CA LYS A 436 -19.15 22.55 10.12
C LYS A 436 -20.46 23.34 10.03
N LYS A 437 -21.10 23.37 8.86
CA LYS A 437 -22.41 24.02 8.71
C LYS A 437 -23.51 23.34 9.52
N ILE A 438 -23.50 22.01 9.63
CA ILE A 438 -24.44 21.29 10.50
C ILE A 438 -24.27 21.73 11.96
N ILE A 439 -23.03 21.90 12.43
CA ILE A 439 -22.73 22.42 13.77
C ILE A 439 -23.19 23.88 13.93
N ALA A 440 -22.99 24.70 12.90
CA ALA A 440 -23.39 26.11 12.89
C ALA A 440 -24.93 26.29 12.97
N GLU A 441 -25.68 25.37 12.38
CA GLU A 441 -27.16 25.38 12.36
C GLU A 441 -27.79 24.68 13.56
N TRP A 442 -27.00 24.01 14.41
CA TRP A 442 -27.51 23.45 15.66
C TRP A 442 -27.92 24.59 16.61
N ASP A 443 -29.05 24.43 17.28
CA ASP A 443 -29.51 25.36 18.30
C ASP A 443 -29.74 24.59 19.62
N PRO A 444 -28.99 24.93 20.70
CA PRO A 444 -29.13 24.27 21.99
C PRO A 444 -30.51 24.43 22.61
N VAL A 445 -31.25 25.50 22.29
CA VAL A 445 -32.57 25.76 22.87
C VAL A 445 -33.62 24.83 22.25
N THR A 446 -33.65 24.74 20.92
CA THR A 446 -34.61 23.88 20.21
C THR A 446 -34.18 22.41 20.13
N GLN A 447 -32.87 22.11 20.25
CA GLN A 447 -32.32 20.76 20.13
C GLN A 447 -31.36 20.40 21.29
N PRO A 448 -31.84 20.41 22.55
CA PRO A 448 -31.00 20.18 23.74
C PRO A 448 -30.48 18.75 23.86
N THR A 449 -31.15 17.77 23.23
CA THR A 449 -30.79 16.34 23.28
C THR A 449 -29.94 15.89 22.08
N SER A 450 -29.53 16.83 21.23
CA SER A 450 -28.72 16.54 20.04
C SER A 450 -27.30 16.14 20.43
N SER A 451 -26.82 15.04 19.83
CA SER A 451 -25.44 14.57 19.98
C SER A 451 -24.49 15.14 18.90
N VAL A 452 -25.02 15.95 17.99
CA VAL A 452 -24.27 16.63 16.92
C VAL A 452 -23.12 17.50 17.45
N PRO A 453 -23.28 18.27 18.55
CA PRO A 453 -22.20 19.11 19.07
C PRO A 453 -20.97 18.31 19.48
N SER A 454 -21.11 17.05 19.90
CA SER A 454 -20.00 16.19 20.29
C SER A 454 -19.07 15.78 19.13
N LEU A 455 -19.42 16.15 17.89
CA LEU A 455 -18.56 15.95 16.71
C LEU A 455 -17.53 17.07 16.61
N ILE A 456 -16.25 16.72 16.62
CA ILE A 456 -15.13 17.64 16.38
C ILE A 456 -14.75 17.55 14.91
N ILE A 457 -15.05 18.60 14.13
CA ILE A 457 -14.82 18.58 12.69
C ILE A 457 -13.34 18.84 12.40
N TRP A 458 -12.68 17.88 11.76
CA TRP A 458 -11.25 17.89 11.50
C TRP A 458 -10.97 17.94 10.01
N GLN A 459 -10.18 18.90 9.58
CA GLN A 459 -9.76 19.01 8.18
C GLN A 459 -8.81 17.86 7.86
N GLY A 460 -9.18 17.05 6.87
CA GLY A 460 -8.44 15.88 6.44
C GLY A 460 -6.98 16.19 6.03
N PRO A 461 -5.97 15.83 6.84
CA PRO A 461 -4.58 16.18 6.56
C PRO A 461 -4.02 15.46 5.34
N PHE A 462 -4.59 14.31 4.96
CA PHE A 462 -4.19 13.61 3.74
C PHE A 462 -4.56 14.40 2.50
N HIS A 463 -5.78 14.95 2.42
CA HIS A 463 -6.22 15.76 1.29
C HIS A 463 -5.62 17.16 1.31
N VAL A 464 -5.31 17.74 2.48
CA VAL A 464 -4.47 18.94 2.56
C VAL A 464 -3.16 18.72 1.82
N SER A 465 -2.46 17.62 2.11
CA SER A 465 -1.20 17.29 1.42
C SER A 465 -1.39 17.06 -0.08
N LEU A 466 -2.37 16.25 -0.50
CA LEU A 466 -2.62 16.00 -1.93
C LEU A 466 -2.91 17.31 -2.70
N ASN A 467 -3.72 18.19 -2.12
CA ASN A 467 -4.07 19.46 -2.76
C ASN A 467 -2.88 20.40 -2.82
N ALA A 468 -2.02 20.43 -1.79
CA ALA A 468 -0.81 21.22 -1.79
C ALA A 468 0.20 20.72 -2.84
N GLN A 469 0.41 19.41 -2.91
CA GLN A 469 1.28 18.75 -3.89
C GLN A 469 0.81 19.01 -5.33
N GLU A 470 -0.48 18.81 -5.61
CA GLU A 470 -1.05 19.11 -6.93
C GLU A 470 -0.94 20.60 -7.27
N SER A 471 -1.28 21.48 -6.32
CA SER A 471 -1.19 22.94 -6.54
C SER A 471 0.24 23.38 -6.82
N THR A 472 1.23 22.81 -6.13
CA THR A 472 2.64 23.09 -6.35
C THR A 472 3.05 22.73 -7.79
N VAL A 473 2.74 21.51 -8.24
CA VAL A 473 3.09 21.09 -9.61
C VAL A 473 2.37 21.91 -10.68
N LEU A 474 1.13 22.31 -10.43
CA LEU A 474 0.34 23.10 -11.40
C LEU A 474 0.70 24.59 -11.41
N LEU A 475 1.06 25.17 -10.27
CA LEU A 475 1.41 26.58 -10.17
C LEU A 475 2.81 26.83 -10.73
N PHE A 476 3.77 25.95 -10.42
CA PHE A 476 5.13 25.98 -10.93
C PHE A 476 5.29 25.11 -12.19
N ARG A 477 4.22 24.98 -12.98
CA ARG A 477 4.16 24.07 -14.13
C ARG A 477 5.31 24.24 -15.13
N PRO A 478 5.81 25.45 -15.46
CA PRO A 478 6.98 25.59 -16.34
C PRO A 478 8.23 24.84 -15.83
N VAL A 479 8.53 24.94 -14.53
CA VAL A 479 9.64 24.22 -13.89
C VAL A 479 9.41 22.71 -14.01
N PHE A 480 8.22 22.24 -13.63
CA PHE A 480 7.90 20.81 -13.65
C PHE A 480 7.73 20.24 -15.06
N GLU A 481 7.39 21.04 -16.07
CA GLU A 481 7.35 20.61 -17.48
C GLU A 481 8.76 20.39 -18.02
N LYS A 482 9.69 21.31 -17.74
CA LYS A 482 11.11 21.13 -18.08
C LYS A 482 11.70 19.91 -17.37
N LEU A 483 11.46 19.77 -16.06
CA LEU A 483 11.89 18.60 -15.28
C LEU A 483 11.26 17.29 -15.81
N TYR A 484 9.96 17.28 -16.09
CA TYR A 484 9.27 16.09 -16.60
C TYR A 484 9.86 15.61 -17.94
N LYS A 485 10.22 16.55 -18.84
CA LYS A 485 10.92 16.23 -20.09
C LYS A 485 12.33 15.67 -19.84
N LYS A 486 13.07 16.19 -18.86
CA LYS A 486 14.38 15.62 -18.45
C LYS A 486 14.21 14.19 -17.94
N LEU A 487 13.25 13.94 -17.05
CA LEU A 487 13.07 12.64 -16.40
C LEU A 487 12.50 11.54 -17.32
N PHE A 488 11.56 11.89 -18.19
CA PHE A 488 10.80 10.90 -18.98
C PHE A 488 11.05 10.96 -20.48
N GLY A 489 11.88 11.92 -20.94
CA GLY A 489 12.25 12.14 -22.33
C GLY A 489 11.61 13.38 -22.96
N ARG A 490 12.33 14.01 -23.89
CA ARG A 490 12.00 15.31 -24.49
C ARG A 490 10.62 15.38 -25.15
N ASN A 491 10.14 14.25 -25.69
CA ASN A 491 8.84 14.16 -26.37
C ASN A 491 7.66 13.95 -25.41
N LYS A 492 7.89 13.85 -24.10
CA LYS A 492 6.83 13.62 -23.11
C LYS A 492 6.25 14.95 -22.63
N VAL A 493 4.93 15.02 -22.59
CA VAL A 493 4.18 16.18 -22.12
C VAL A 493 3.59 15.89 -20.75
N LEU A 494 3.76 16.82 -19.81
CA LEU A 494 3.10 16.76 -18.50
C LEU A 494 1.60 16.99 -18.70
N PRO A 495 0.72 16.02 -18.38
CA PRO A 495 -0.71 16.19 -18.56
C PRO A 495 -1.24 17.41 -17.79
N LYS A 496 -2.27 18.07 -18.32
CA LYS A 496 -2.95 19.20 -17.64
C LYS A 496 -3.49 18.83 -16.24
N LYS A 497 -3.86 17.56 -16.06
CA LYS A 497 -4.27 16.97 -14.78
C LYS A 497 -3.42 15.73 -14.51
N PRO A 498 -2.20 15.89 -13.95
CA PRO A 498 -1.31 14.75 -13.71
C PRO A 498 -1.93 13.82 -12.65
N LYS A 499 -1.81 12.51 -12.86
CA LYS A 499 -2.27 11.53 -11.86
C LYS A 499 -1.44 11.68 -10.56
N PRO A 500 -2.01 11.41 -9.37
CA PRO A 500 -1.29 11.60 -8.09
C PRO A 500 0.09 10.93 -8.02
N HIS A 501 0.26 9.72 -8.57
CA HIS A 501 1.57 9.06 -8.57
C HIS A 501 2.63 9.81 -9.40
N ARG A 502 2.23 10.53 -10.46
CA ARG A 502 3.15 11.36 -11.26
C ARG A 502 3.54 12.62 -10.50
N VAL A 503 2.58 13.26 -9.83
CA VAL A 503 2.84 14.40 -8.93
C VAL A 503 3.85 13.99 -7.86
N ASN A 504 3.60 12.89 -7.16
CA ASN A 504 4.51 12.40 -6.11
C ASN A 504 5.91 12.09 -6.65
N THR A 505 6.01 11.50 -7.85
CA THR A 505 7.32 11.21 -8.47
C THR A 505 8.08 12.48 -8.78
N LEU A 506 7.42 13.50 -9.34
CA LEU A 506 8.03 14.80 -9.65
C LEU A 506 8.50 15.52 -8.38
N ILE A 507 7.66 15.57 -7.34
CA ILE A 507 8.02 16.20 -6.06
C ILE A 507 9.20 15.46 -5.42
N THR A 508 9.17 14.13 -5.40
CA THR A 508 10.27 13.32 -4.82
C THR A 508 11.58 13.54 -5.57
N ALA A 509 11.54 13.51 -6.90
CA ALA A 509 12.73 13.72 -7.73
C ALA A 509 13.27 15.15 -7.60
N ALA A 510 12.40 16.16 -7.67
CA ALA A 510 12.76 17.57 -7.53
C ALA A 510 13.37 17.86 -6.16
N PHE A 511 12.73 17.38 -5.08
CA PHE A 511 13.23 17.57 -3.72
C PHE A 511 14.56 16.85 -3.50
N GLY A 512 14.67 15.58 -3.89
CA GLY A 512 15.93 14.84 -3.81
C GLY A 512 17.05 15.51 -4.61
N GLY A 513 16.76 15.95 -5.84
CA GLY A 513 17.72 16.69 -6.65
C GLY A 513 18.16 18.00 -6.00
N TRP A 514 17.22 18.75 -5.41
CA TRP A 514 17.53 19.99 -4.69
C TRP A 514 18.49 19.74 -3.53
N THR A 515 18.24 18.72 -2.70
CA THR A 515 19.12 18.41 -1.55
C THR A 515 20.57 18.09 -1.94
N ILE A 516 20.82 17.69 -3.20
CA ILE A 516 22.16 17.44 -3.73
C ILE A 516 22.86 18.75 -4.11
N VAL A 517 22.15 19.66 -4.78
CA VAL A 517 22.75 20.87 -5.39
C VAL A 517 22.64 22.12 -4.51
N ARG A 518 21.79 22.07 -3.48
CA ARG A 518 21.39 23.20 -2.63
C ARG A 518 22.57 24.01 -2.12
N ASP A 519 23.53 23.38 -1.47
CA ASP A 519 24.62 24.10 -0.80
C ASP A 519 25.52 24.82 -1.82
N ALA A 520 25.74 24.23 -3.01
CA ALA A 520 26.48 24.87 -4.09
C ALA A 520 25.73 26.08 -4.67
N VAL A 521 24.41 25.96 -4.89
CA VAL A 521 23.56 27.06 -5.38
C VAL A 521 23.53 28.21 -4.37
N LEU A 522 23.30 27.93 -3.08
CA LEU A 522 23.29 28.96 -2.05
C LEU A 522 24.63 29.68 -1.90
N HIS A 523 25.74 28.94 -2.02
CA HIS A 523 27.08 29.51 -2.00
C HIS A 523 27.31 30.45 -3.20
N GLN A 524 26.92 30.01 -4.41
CA GLN A 524 27.11 30.78 -5.64
C GLN A 524 26.30 32.09 -5.67
N PHE A 525 25.02 32.03 -5.28
CA PHE A 525 24.13 33.20 -5.32
C PHE A 525 24.30 34.14 -4.12
N GLY A 526 24.81 33.61 -3.00
CA GLY A 526 25.02 34.37 -1.78
C GLY A 526 23.72 34.87 -1.12
N PRO A 527 23.83 35.49 0.08
CA PRO A 527 22.68 35.95 0.85
C PRO A 527 22.03 37.22 0.30
N THR A 528 22.73 38.00 -0.52
CA THR A 528 22.28 39.32 -1.03
C THR A 528 21.50 39.25 -2.35
N CYS A 529 21.61 38.17 -3.13
CA CYS A 529 20.93 38.08 -4.43
C CYS A 529 19.39 38.08 -4.33
N LYS A 530 18.76 39.19 -4.70
CA LYS A 530 17.30 39.38 -4.70
C LYS A 530 16.67 39.29 -6.09
N ASP A 531 17.36 38.67 -7.04
CA ASP A 531 16.76 38.39 -8.36
C ASP A 531 15.46 37.61 -8.20
N SER A 532 14.41 38.03 -8.92
CA SER A 532 13.07 37.50 -8.74
C SER A 532 12.92 36.07 -9.26
N GLU A 533 13.65 35.67 -10.30
CA GLU A 533 13.65 34.28 -10.79
C GLU A 533 14.37 33.37 -9.80
N TYR A 534 15.51 33.82 -9.26
CA TYR A 534 16.18 33.13 -8.16
C TYR A 534 15.28 33.00 -6.92
N ALA A 535 14.61 34.08 -6.51
CA ALA A 535 13.69 34.08 -5.37
C ALA A 535 12.50 33.13 -5.57
N LEU A 536 11.96 33.04 -6.79
CA LEU A 536 10.92 32.08 -7.17
C LEU A 536 11.40 30.64 -6.98
N LEU A 537 12.55 30.29 -7.54
CA LEU A 537 13.07 28.92 -7.46
C LEU A 537 13.48 28.57 -6.03
N LEU A 538 14.11 29.49 -5.31
CA LEU A 538 14.47 29.28 -3.91
C LEU A 538 13.22 29.09 -3.04
N HIS A 539 12.16 29.87 -3.27
CA HIS A 539 10.87 29.66 -2.60
C HIS A 539 10.27 28.28 -2.93
N LEU A 540 10.28 27.87 -4.19
CA LEU A 540 9.80 26.55 -4.60
C LEU A 540 10.59 25.43 -3.91
N PHE A 541 11.91 25.47 -3.96
CA PHE A 541 12.77 24.36 -3.56
C PHE A 541 13.09 24.32 -2.06
N ASP A 542 13.22 25.47 -1.39
CA ASP A 542 13.62 25.55 0.02
C ASP A 542 12.44 25.71 0.99
N GLU A 543 11.30 26.22 0.51
CA GLU A 543 10.09 26.40 1.33
C GLU A 543 8.98 25.42 0.93
N VAL A 544 8.47 25.51 -0.31
CA VAL A 544 7.22 24.83 -0.70
C VAL A 544 7.42 23.32 -0.86
N LEU A 545 8.40 22.89 -1.65
CA LEU A 545 8.66 21.47 -1.92
C LEU A 545 8.89 20.63 -0.67
N PRO A 546 9.82 21.01 0.25
CA PRO A 546 10.03 20.24 1.48
C PRO A 546 8.76 20.23 2.35
N LEU A 547 8.01 21.34 2.40
CA LEU A 547 6.75 21.39 3.13
C LEU A 547 5.74 20.38 2.59
N VAL A 548 5.43 20.41 1.29
CA VAL A 548 4.43 19.50 0.71
C VAL A 548 4.91 18.05 0.67
N PHE A 549 6.23 17.82 0.69
CA PHE A 549 6.84 16.50 0.74
C PHE A 549 6.70 15.87 2.14
N TYR A 550 7.10 16.59 3.19
CA TYR A 550 7.14 16.06 4.56
C TYR A 550 5.83 16.17 5.33
N PHE A 551 4.97 17.15 5.00
CA PHE A 551 3.76 17.50 5.79
C PHE A 551 2.93 16.29 6.24
N TYR A 552 2.49 15.46 5.30
CA TYR A 552 1.68 14.30 5.65
C TYR A 552 2.53 13.12 6.08
N CYS A 553 3.42 12.66 5.19
CA CYS A 553 4.08 11.38 5.36
C CYS A 553 5.02 11.33 6.56
N THR A 554 5.68 12.43 6.93
CA THR A 554 6.65 12.47 8.02
C THR A 554 6.09 13.19 9.23
N ILE A 555 5.61 14.42 9.06
CA ILE A 555 5.24 15.27 10.20
C ILE A 555 3.93 14.81 10.84
N PHE A 556 2.82 14.86 10.08
CA PHE A 556 1.51 14.45 10.62
C PHE A 556 1.50 12.98 11.07
N ARG A 557 2.17 12.11 10.32
CA ARG A 557 2.21 10.67 10.57
C ARG A 557 3.19 10.26 11.67
N GLY A 558 4.29 11.00 11.80
CA GLY A 558 5.22 10.89 12.92
C GLY A 558 4.57 11.26 14.25
N GLY A 559 3.51 12.08 14.21
CA GLY A 559 2.65 12.34 15.35
C GLY A 559 3.15 13.45 16.27
N ASP A 560 4.19 14.18 15.89
CA ASP A 560 4.63 15.37 16.62
C ASP A 560 3.65 16.52 16.37
N PHE A 561 2.94 16.92 17.43
CA PHE A 561 1.93 17.97 17.36
C PHE A 561 2.50 19.35 17.10
N ASN A 562 3.65 19.68 17.69
CA ASN A 562 4.22 21.02 17.56
C ASN A 562 4.80 21.22 16.15
N GLU A 563 5.53 20.23 15.64
CA GLU A 563 6.01 20.24 14.26
C GLU A 563 4.84 20.27 13.27
N TRP A 564 3.77 19.52 13.53
CA TRP A 564 2.58 19.53 12.69
C TRP A 564 1.84 20.87 12.73
N LEU A 565 1.69 21.48 13.90
CA LEU A 565 1.06 22.79 14.04
C LEU A 565 1.86 23.85 13.25
N ALA A 566 3.18 23.85 13.41
CA ALA A 566 4.09 24.72 12.67
C ALA A 566 4.04 24.48 11.14
N ALA A 567 3.99 23.22 10.71
CA ALA A 567 3.84 22.88 9.29
C ALA A 567 2.45 23.26 8.74
N THR A 568 1.38 23.11 9.55
CA THR A 568 0.00 23.51 9.17
C THR A 568 -0.13 25.01 9.02
N PHE A 569 0.57 25.77 9.86
CA PHE A 569 0.70 27.21 9.72
C PHE A 569 1.34 27.61 8.38
N ARG A 570 2.51 27.05 8.06
CA ARG A 570 3.17 27.28 6.76
C ARG A 570 2.30 26.82 5.58
N MET A 571 1.54 25.75 5.75
CA MET A 571 0.59 25.25 4.76
C MET A 571 -0.58 26.24 4.54
N ALA A 572 -1.09 26.85 5.61
CA ALA A 572 -2.12 27.89 5.52
C ALA A 572 -1.60 29.10 4.72
N LEU A 573 -0.40 29.60 5.05
CA LEU A 573 0.26 30.66 4.30
C LEU A 573 0.44 30.29 2.82
N THR A 574 0.91 29.07 2.54
CA THR A 574 1.08 28.57 1.17
C THR A 574 -0.24 28.58 0.41
N PHE A 575 -1.34 28.11 1.01
CA PHE A 575 -2.65 28.12 0.34
C PHE A 575 -3.21 29.53 0.11
N ILE A 576 -2.97 30.46 1.03
CA ILE A 576 -3.33 31.87 0.89
C ILE A 576 -2.56 32.48 -0.27
N THR A 577 -1.23 32.32 -0.30
CA THR A 577 -0.36 32.81 -1.40
C THR A 577 -0.78 32.21 -2.74
N PHE A 578 -1.05 30.90 -2.78
CA PHE A 578 -1.50 30.22 -4.01
C PHE A 578 -2.93 30.60 -4.41
N LYS A 579 -3.67 31.28 -3.52
CA LYS A 579 -5.12 31.55 -3.64
C LYS A 579 -5.88 30.26 -3.91
N ARG A 580 -5.52 29.18 -3.19
CA ARG A 580 -6.12 27.86 -3.37
C ARG A 580 -7.54 27.87 -2.84
N ARG A 581 -8.49 28.03 -3.75
CA ARG A 581 -9.93 28.00 -3.46
C ARG A 581 -10.27 26.84 -2.52
N ASN A 582 -11.03 27.16 -1.47
CA ASN A 582 -11.53 26.28 -0.40
C ASN A 582 -10.51 26.01 0.71
N TYR A 583 -9.24 25.78 0.38
CA TYR A 583 -8.21 25.41 1.37
C TYR A 583 -7.54 26.63 2.02
N ASP A 584 -7.52 27.77 1.31
CA ASP A 584 -7.19 29.08 1.86
C ASP A 584 -7.94 29.36 3.16
N LYS A 585 -9.25 29.09 3.18
CA LYS A 585 -10.12 29.33 4.35
C LYS A 585 -10.23 28.12 5.26
N ALA A 586 -10.26 26.90 4.71
CA ALA A 586 -10.45 25.71 5.53
C ALA A 586 -9.27 25.46 6.49
N THR A 587 -8.05 25.72 6.02
CA THR A 587 -6.83 25.52 6.83
C THR A 587 -6.70 26.56 7.94
N LEU A 588 -7.05 27.82 7.66
CA LEU A 588 -7.19 28.84 8.70
C LEU A 588 -8.28 28.49 9.71
N GLY A 589 -9.42 27.97 9.23
CA GLY A 589 -10.50 27.49 10.09
C GLY A 589 -10.05 26.35 11.00
N GLN A 590 -9.22 25.43 10.51
CA GLN A 590 -8.65 24.35 11.32
C GLN A 590 -7.70 24.89 12.40
N LEU A 591 -6.82 25.84 12.06
CA LEU A 591 -5.94 26.50 13.05
C LEU A 591 -6.77 27.21 14.13
N SER A 592 -7.79 27.97 13.73
CA SER A 592 -8.70 28.63 14.67
C SER A 592 -9.39 27.64 15.62
N ASP A 593 -9.81 26.47 15.13
CA ASP A 593 -10.46 25.47 15.98
C ASP A 593 -9.48 24.87 17.00
N ILE A 594 -8.24 24.57 16.58
CA ILE A 594 -7.21 24.02 17.46
C ILE A 594 -6.87 25.00 18.57
N LEU A 595 -6.68 26.29 18.23
CA LEU A 595 -6.41 27.34 19.21
C LEU A 595 -7.56 27.49 20.21
N HIS A 596 -8.81 27.41 19.74
CA HIS A 596 -9.99 27.41 20.61
C HIS A 596 -10.00 26.21 21.58
N HIS A 597 -9.75 25.00 21.06
CA HIS A 597 -9.72 23.80 21.89
C HIS A 597 -8.54 23.79 22.87
N ALA A 598 -7.42 24.42 22.55
CA ALA A 598 -6.29 24.55 23.47
C ALA A 598 -6.63 25.38 24.71
N VAL A 599 -7.59 26.31 24.61
CA VAL A 599 -8.06 27.12 25.74
C VAL A 599 -9.23 26.46 26.45
N GLU A 600 -10.23 25.97 25.69
CA GLU A 600 -11.51 25.53 26.26
C GLU A 600 -11.61 24.02 26.52
N ASN A 601 -10.76 23.20 25.87
CA ASN A 601 -10.90 21.74 25.83
C ASN A 601 -9.55 21.01 25.97
N GLN A 602 -8.81 21.28 27.04
CA GLN A 602 -7.48 20.70 27.29
C GLN A 602 -7.42 19.16 27.10
N PRO A 603 -8.38 18.35 27.60
CA PRO A 603 -8.34 16.89 27.42
C PRO A 603 -8.41 16.45 25.95
N LEU A 604 -9.12 17.20 25.10
CA LEU A 604 -9.16 16.94 23.66
C LEU A 604 -7.81 17.23 23.02
N VAL A 605 -7.18 18.36 23.37
CA VAL A 605 -5.87 18.74 22.82
C VAL A 605 -4.77 17.80 23.28
N ASP A 606 -4.78 17.35 24.53
CA ASP A 606 -3.81 16.36 25.03
C ASP A 606 -3.97 15.02 24.29
N ASN A 607 -5.21 14.63 23.98
CA ASN A 607 -5.48 13.44 23.16
C ASN A 607 -4.97 13.62 21.73
N ILE A 608 -5.20 14.78 21.12
CA ILE A 608 -4.69 15.11 19.78
C ILE A 608 -3.16 15.10 19.77
N LYS A 609 -2.51 15.66 20.79
CA LYS A 609 -1.05 15.67 20.92
C LYS A 609 -0.45 14.27 20.95
N LEU A 610 -1.08 13.34 21.65
CA LEU A 610 -0.57 11.99 21.81
C LEU A 610 -0.92 11.05 20.66
N TYR A 611 -2.04 11.30 19.97
CA TYR A 611 -2.60 10.39 18.94
C TYR A 611 -2.86 11.08 17.60
N LEU A 612 -2.12 12.15 17.28
CA LEU A 612 -2.34 13.00 16.10
C LEU A 612 -2.55 12.18 14.81
N ASN A 613 -1.69 11.20 14.58
CA ASN A 613 -1.66 10.38 13.37
C ASN A 613 -2.89 9.45 13.19
N ALA A 614 -3.71 9.29 14.24
CA ALA A 614 -4.97 8.53 14.20
C ALA A 614 -6.10 9.32 13.49
N PHE A 615 -6.04 10.65 13.49
CA PHE A 615 -7.06 11.54 12.93
C PHE A 615 -6.89 11.76 11.42
N THR A 616 -6.87 10.66 10.66
CA THR A 616 -6.71 10.69 9.20
C THR A 616 -7.83 10.01 8.44
N GLU A 617 -8.31 10.71 7.41
CA GLU A 617 -9.29 10.24 6.45
C GLU A 617 -8.70 9.30 5.38
N LYS A 618 -7.38 9.10 5.38
CA LYS A 618 -6.69 8.18 4.46
C LYS A 618 -7.25 6.76 4.52
N LYS A 619 -7.77 6.35 5.67
CA LYS A 619 -8.43 5.05 5.89
C LYS A 619 -9.61 4.85 4.94
N VAL A 620 -10.44 5.88 4.75
CA VAL A 620 -11.55 5.86 3.77
C VAL A 620 -11.01 5.72 2.35
N GLU A 621 -9.96 6.46 1.99
CA GLU A 621 -9.38 6.33 0.64
C GLU A 621 -8.76 4.95 0.37
N VAL A 622 -8.14 4.33 1.38
CA VAL A 622 -7.65 2.95 1.25
C VAL A 622 -8.82 2.00 1.09
N PHE A 623 -9.85 2.10 1.94
CA PHE A 623 -11.03 1.25 1.89
C PHE A 623 -11.75 1.36 0.54
N HIS A 624 -12.08 2.58 0.09
CA HIS A 624 -12.70 2.83 -1.21
C HIS A 624 -11.82 2.36 -2.37
N SER A 625 -10.50 2.51 -2.29
CA SER A 625 -9.59 1.98 -3.31
C SER A 625 -9.60 0.46 -3.39
N VAL A 626 -9.79 -0.24 -2.26
CA VAL A 626 -9.95 -1.70 -2.24
C VAL A 626 -11.33 -2.07 -2.78
N LEU A 627 -12.38 -1.38 -2.34
CA LEU A 627 -13.76 -1.62 -2.78
C LEU A 627 -13.89 -1.46 -4.31
N ARG A 628 -13.46 -0.32 -4.87
CA ARG A 628 -13.52 -0.04 -6.32
C ARG A 628 -12.81 -1.06 -7.21
N ARG A 629 -11.80 -1.78 -6.69
CA ARG A 629 -11.11 -2.83 -7.46
C ARG A 629 -11.90 -4.14 -7.55
N ASN A 630 -12.82 -4.35 -6.62
CA ASN A 630 -13.59 -5.59 -6.49
C ASN A 630 -15.05 -5.40 -6.95
N VAL A 631 -15.50 -4.15 -7.12
CA VAL A 631 -16.85 -3.80 -7.59
C VAL A 631 -16.85 -3.61 -9.11
N PRO A 632 -17.72 -4.31 -9.86
CA PRO A 632 -17.95 -4.02 -11.28
C PRO A 632 -18.50 -2.61 -11.52
N LEU A 633 -18.20 -2.01 -12.67
CA LEU A 633 -18.65 -0.64 -13.00
C LEU A 633 -20.18 -0.47 -13.05
N TRP A 634 -20.91 -1.57 -13.27
CA TRP A 634 -22.37 -1.62 -13.38
C TRP A 634 -23.04 -2.20 -12.12
N ALA A 635 -22.32 -2.29 -10.99
CA ALA A 635 -22.90 -2.78 -9.75
C ALA A 635 -23.95 -1.82 -9.19
N GLU A 636 -25.09 -2.36 -8.76
CA GLU A 636 -26.15 -1.58 -8.14
C GLU A 636 -25.76 -1.15 -6.71
N PRO A 637 -26.29 -0.03 -6.17
CA PRO A 637 -25.94 0.46 -4.84
C PRO A 637 -26.02 -0.60 -3.72
N ALA A 638 -27.06 -1.45 -3.74
CA ALA A 638 -27.22 -2.53 -2.77
C ALA A 638 -26.12 -3.60 -2.88
N GLU A 639 -25.64 -3.89 -4.09
CA GLU A 639 -24.53 -4.82 -4.31
C GLU A 639 -23.21 -4.25 -3.79
N ILE A 640 -23.00 -2.93 -3.98
CA ILE A 640 -21.84 -2.20 -3.45
C ILE A 640 -21.84 -2.24 -1.92
N GLN A 641 -22.99 -1.96 -1.29
CA GLN A 641 -23.17 -2.00 0.16
C GLN A 641 -22.85 -3.38 0.74
N ILE A 642 -23.41 -4.45 0.15
CA ILE A 642 -23.13 -5.83 0.58
C ILE A 642 -21.64 -6.16 0.43
N MET A 643 -21.03 -5.76 -0.69
CA MET A 643 -19.60 -6.00 -0.92
C MET A 643 -18.72 -5.25 0.08
N ALA A 644 -19.06 -4.00 0.40
CA ALA A 644 -18.34 -3.19 1.38
C ALA A 644 -18.37 -3.85 2.76
N HIS A 645 -19.55 -4.28 3.22
CA HIS A 645 -19.67 -5.01 4.49
C HIS A 645 -18.94 -6.35 4.48
N ALA A 646 -19.05 -7.12 3.40
CA ALA A 646 -18.33 -8.38 3.28
C ALA A 646 -16.81 -8.17 3.28
N LYS A 647 -16.31 -7.11 2.63
CA LYS A 647 -14.89 -6.73 2.64
C LYS A 647 -14.42 -6.31 4.02
N SER A 648 -15.18 -5.49 4.75
CA SER A 648 -14.89 -5.17 6.15
C SER A 648 -14.91 -6.45 7.02
N GLY A 649 -15.84 -7.36 6.75
CA GLY A 649 -15.95 -8.67 7.39
C GLY A 649 -14.83 -9.67 7.05
N ARG A 650 -14.01 -9.45 6.02
CA ARG A 650 -12.86 -10.33 5.70
C ARG A 650 -11.82 -10.41 6.81
N ARG A 651 -11.91 -9.52 7.80
CA ARG A 651 -11.12 -9.56 9.05
C ARG A 651 -11.42 -10.82 9.88
N PHE A 652 -12.60 -11.44 9.72
CA PHE A 652 -12.91 -12.75 10.29
C PHE A 652 -12.29 -13.93 9.51
N ASP A 653 -11.79 -13.66 8.31
CA ASP A 653 -11.01 -14.57 7.47
C ASP A 653 -9.51 -14.22 7.49
N TYR A 654 -9.03 -13.48 8.50
CA TYR A 654 -7.68 -12.92 8.51
C TYR A 654 -6.60 -13.98 8.29
N ASP A 655 -6.70 -15.12 8.99
CA ASP A 655 -5.74 -16.22 8.86
C ASP A 655 -5.67 -16.75 7.41
N PHE A 656 -6.81 -16.83 6.72
CA PHE A 656 -6.81 -17.24 5.30
C PHE A 656 -6.09 -16.19 4.44
N VAL A 657 -6.40 -14.91 4.63
CA VAL A 657 -5.79 -13.80 3.89
C VAL A 657 -4.28 -13.76 4.13
N GLN A 658 -3.83 -13.96 5.37
CA GLN A 658 -2.43 -13.92 5.75
C GLN A 658 -1.61 -15.05 5.10
N TRP A 659 -2.15 -16.26 5.07
CA TRP A 659 -1.40 -17.44 4.64
C TRP A 659 -1.54 -17.77 3.14
N PHE A 660 -2.70 -17.50 2.54
CA PHE A 660 -3.01 -17.97 1.18
C PHE A 660 -3.11 -16.87 0.13
N LEU A 661 -3.15 -15.60 0.52
CA LEU A 661 -3.18 -14.48 -0.42
C LEU A 661 -1.83 -13.77 -0.46
N PRO A 662 -1.39 -13.29 -1.63
CA PRO A 662 -0.19 -12.46 -1.70
C PRO A 662 -0.42 -11.18 -0.87
N GLN A 663 0.51 -10.88 0.03
CA GLN A 663 0.46 -9.62 0.77
C GLN A 663 0.56 -8.45 -0.20
N TYR A 664 -0.32 -7.47 -0.01
CA TYR A 664 -0.43 -6.33 -0.89
C TYR A 664 0.81 -5.41 -0.75
N THR A 665 1.71 -5.44 -1.73
CA THR A 665 2.85 -4.51 -1.79
C THR A 665 2.48 -3.26 -2.60
N ARG A 666 1.78 -2.29 -2.01
CA ARG A 666 1.57 -0.98 -2.66
C ARG A 666 2.90 -0.22 -2.73
N GLY A 667 3.20 0.42 -3.87
CA GLY A 667 4.26 1.44 -3.94
C GLY A 667 5.71 0.94 -3.83
N ARG A 668 5.94 -0.37 -3.65
CA ARG A 668 7.27 -0.98 -3.72
C ARG A 668 7.67 -1.32 -5.16
N GLY A 669 7.42 -0.39 -6.08
CA GLY A 669 7.98 -0.50 -7.43
C GLY A 669 9.50 -0.32 -7.34
N ILE A 670 10.24 -1.26 -7.94
CA ILE A 670 11.71 -1.24 -8.13
C ILE A 670 12.07 -0.21 -9.22
N HIS A 671 11.33 0.90 -9.32
CA HIS A 671 11.78 2.01 -10.15
C HIS A 671 12.91 2.70 -9.40
N ASN A 672 14.06 2.83 -10.08
CA ASN A 672 15.28 3.38 -9.51
C ASN A 672 15.10 4.88 -9.24
N MET A 673 14.47 5.23 -8.11
CA MET A 673 14.22 6.61 -7.72
C MET A 673 15.54 7.41 -7.66
N ALA A 674 16.66 6.74 -7.36
CA ALA A 674 17.98 7.34 -7.41
C ALA A 674 18.33 7.91 -8.81
N GLN A 675 17.99 7.21 -9.89
CA GLN A 675 18.19 7.74 -11.25
C GLN A 675 17.40 9.03 -11.48
N HIS A 676 16.12 9.06 -11.08
CA HIS A 676 15.32 10.27 -11.22
C HIS A 676 15.86 11.43 -10.38
N VAL A 677 16.36 11.15 -9.17
CA VAL A 677 16.96 12.16 -8.29
C VAL A 677 18.24 12.73 -8.90
N HIS A 678 19.14 11.90 -9.44
CA HIS A 678 20.34 12.39 -10.13
C HIS A 678 20.01 13.20 -11.37
N SER A 679 19.08 12.72 -12.22
CA SER A 679 18.66 13.48 -13.40
C SER A 679 17.97 14.80 -13.03
N ALA A 680 17.27 14.86 -11.89
CA ALA A 680 16.73 16.10 -11.37
C ALA A 680 17.84 17.05 -10.88
N ALA A 681 18.86 16.54 -10.19
CA ALA A 681 20.02 17.34 -9.77
C ALA A 681 20.73 17.98 -10.97
N GLU A 682 21.01 17.22 -12.03
CA GLU A 682 21.58 17.75 -13.28
C GLU A 682 20.71 18.87 -13.86
N PHE A 683 19.39 18.63 -13.95
CA PHE A 683 18.46 19.65 -14.45
C PHE A 683 18.48 20.93 -13.61
N LEU A 684 18.60 20.81 -12.28
CA LEU A 684 18.65 21.97 -11.40
C LEU A 684 19.95 22.75 -11.58
N ILE A 685 21.09 22.08 -11.77
CA ILE A 685 22.36 22.75 -12.11
C ILE A 685 22.19 23.56 -13.40
N ASP A 686 21.71 22.92 -14.47
CA ASP A 686 21.48 23.58 -15.76
C ASP A 686 20.56 24.81 -15.60
N LEU A 687 19.44 24.65 -14.87
CA LEU A 687 18.49 25.72 -14.61
C LEU A 687 19.10 26.89 -13.83
N PHE A 688 19.86 26.64 -12.76
CA PHE A 688 20.48 27.71 -11.99
C PHE A 688 21.65 28.38 -12.73
N CYS A 689 22.35 27.66 -13.61
CA CYS A 689 23.31 28.27 -14.54
C CYS A 689 22.62 29.24 -15.52
N GLU A 690 21.46 28.86 -16.06
CA GLU A 690 20.64 29.76 -16.89
C GLU A 690 20.21 31.00 -16.09
N VAL A 691 19.67 30.83 -14.88
CA VAL A 691 19.28 31.96 -14.00
C VAL A 691 20.46 32.87 -13.69
N TRP A 692 21.64 32.32 -13.43
CA TRP A 692 22.86 33.11 -13.20
C TRP A 692 23.22 33.97 -14.42
N SER A 693 23.07 33.42 -15.63
CA SER A 693 23.35 34.16 -16.87
C SER A 693 22.31 35.24 -17.20
N THR A 694 21.11 35.16 -16.63
CA THR A 694 19.99 36.09 -16.88
C THR A 694 19.63 36.95 -15.67
N LEU A 695 20.53 37.12 -14.70
CA LEU A 695 20.29 37.95 -13.52
C LEU A 695 19.85 39.37 -13.91
N GLY A 696 18.81 39.87 -13.24
CA GLY A 696 18.26 41.20 -13.48
C GLY A 696 17.42 41.33 -14.75
N GLN A 697 17.27 40.27 -15.55
CA GLN A 697 16.47 40.28 -16.79
C GLN A 697 15.00 39.88 -16.55
N THR A 698 14.60 39.60 -15.31
CA THR A 698 13.19 39.31 -14.96
C THR A 698 12.33 40.54 -15.20
N ASN A 699 11.28 40.40 -16.02
CA ASN A 699 10.42 41.52 -16.39
C ASN A 699 9.08 41.48 -15.65
N LYS A 700 8.80 42.49 -14.83
CA LYS A 700 7.46 42.72 -14.24
C LYS A 700 6.52 43.23 -15.33
N ILE A 701 5.65 42.35 -15.84
CA ILE A 701 4.75 42.67 -16.96
C ILE A 701 3.56 43.52 -16.45
N PRO A 702 3.07 44.54 -17.16
CA PRO A 702 1.89 45.29 -16.72
C PRO A 702 0.70 44.39 -16.36
N LYS A 703 0.11 44.61 -15.17
CA LYS A 703 -1.00 43.79 -14.65
C LYS A 703 -2.22 43.80 -15.57
N GLY A 704 -2.58 44.96 -16.12
CA GLY A 704 -3.78 45.14 -16.93
C GLY A 704 -5.04 44.60 -16.22
N ARG A 705 -5.85 43.82 -16.95
CA ARG A 705 -7.07 43.17 -16.42
C ARG A 705 -6.80 41.86 -15.67
N ARG A 706 -5.54 41.44 -15.51
CA ARG A 706 -5.20 40.16 -14.85
C ARG A 706 -5.42 40.28 -13.34
N LYS A 707 -5.88 39.19 -12.73
CA LYS A 707 -6.17 39.15 -11.29
C LYS A 707 -4.91 39.31 -10.43
N ASN A 708 -3.80 38.73 -10.89
CA ASN A 708 -2.52 38.69 -10.19
C ASN A 708 -1.44 39.33 -11.08
N GLN A 709 -0.42 39.92 -10.45
CA GLN A 709 0.71 40.54 -11.14
C GLN A 709 1.56 39.49 -11.88
N PRO A 710 1.72 39.61 -13.20
CA PRO A 710 2.56 38.72 -14.00
C PRO A 710 4.03 39.14 -14.03
N TYR A 711 4.93 38.16 -14.16
CA TYR A 711 6.37 38.29 -14.31
C TYR A 711 6.84 37.34 -15.42
N TYR A 712 7.68 37.82 -16.32
CA TYR A 712 8.39 36.99 -17.29
C TYR A 712 9.75 36.60 -16.73
N PHE A 713 9.99 35.29 -16.68
CA PHE A 713 11.17 34.65 -16.12
C PHE A 713 12.02 34.09 -17.27
N PRO A 714 13.17 34.73 -17.59
CA PRO A 714 13.99 34.40 -18.76
C PRO A 714 14.53 32.97 -18.78
N ALA A 715 15.07 32.46 -17.66
CA ALA A 715 15.63 31.10 -17.64
C ALA A 715 14.52 30.04 -17.81
N LEU A 716 13.33 30.29 -17.29
CA LEU A 716 12.16 29.44 -17.53
C LEU A 716 11.54 29.63 -18.92
N ASP A 717 11.86 30.72 -19.61
CA ASP A 717 11.18 31.22 -20.81
C ASP A 717 9.66 31.14 -20.65
N SER A 718 9.15 31.75 -19.58
CA SER A 718 7.74 31.62 -19.20
C SER A 718 7.23 32.79 -18.39
N THR A 719 5.95 33.12 -18.57
CA THR A 719 5.25 34.07 -17.71
C THR A 719 4.53 33.33 -16.58
N LEU A 720 4.87 33.67 -15.35
CA LEU A 720 4.18 33.23 -14.13
C LEU A 720 3.60 34.45 -13.40
N ASP A 721 2.74 34.22 -12.42
CA ASP A 721 2.19 35.32 -11.60
C ASP A 721 2.74 35.31 -10.17
N GLN A 722 2.51 36.41 -9.45
CA GLN A 722 3.03 36.65 -8.10
C GLN A 722 2.75 35.54 -7.08
N ARG A 723 1.81 34.62 -7.34
CA ARG A 723 1.55 33.47 -6.46
C ARG A 723 2.69 32.47 -6.42
N CYS A 724 3.59 32.50 -7.41
CA CYS A 724 4.78 31.64 -7.48
C CYS A 724 5.97 32.25 -6.73
N LEU A 725 5.88 33.51 -6.32
CA LEU A 725 6.93 34.23 -5.63
C LEU A 725 6.72 34.18 -4.11
N PRO A 726 7.79 34.34 -3.31
CA PRO A 726 7.68 34.41 -1.86
C PRO A 726 6.79 35.57 -1.39
N LEU A 727 6.37 35.51 -0.12
CA LEU A 727 5.29 36.36 0.42
C LEU A 727 5.51 37.87 0.22
N GLY A 728 6.74 38.36 0.15
CA GLY A 728 7.04 39.78 -0.09
C GLY A 728 6.48 40.29 -1.42
N TYR A 729 6.30 39.42 -2.42
CA TYR A 729 5.72 39.77 -3.72
C TYR A 729 4.19 39.70 -3.76
N ALA A 730 3.54 39.29 -2.66
CA ALA A 730 2.09 39.25 -2.59
C ALA A 730 1.48 40.68 -2.60
N PHE A 731 2.27 41.68 -2.21
CA PHE A 731 1.85 43.07 -2.02
C PHE A 731 2.62 44.00 -2.96
N LEU A 732 1.88 44.64 -3.86
CA LEU A 732 2.47 45.52 -4.87
C LEU A 732 3.02 46.80 -4.23
N GLY A 733 4.26 47.14 -4.55
CA GLY A 733 4.96 48.30 -4.02
C GLY A 733 5.75 48.03 -2.73
N GLN A 734 5.71 46.79 -2.22
CA GLN A 734 6.49 46.37 -1.05
C GLN A 734 7.36 45.13 -1.35
N GLU A 735 7.62 44.88 -2.63
CA GLU A 735 8.49 43.78 -3.04
C GLU A 735 9.94 43.98 -2.56
N PRO A 736 10.72 42.90 -2.38
CA PRO A 736 12.16 43.02 -2.14
C PRO A 736 12.84 43.78 -3.28
N ASP A 737 13.68 44.76 -2.92
CA ASP A 737 14.33 45.62 -3.92
C ASP A 737 15.67 45.02 -4.35
N PRO A 738 15.86 44.56 -5.60
CA PRO A 738 17.10 43.94 -6.03
C PRO A 738 18.32 44.87 -5.99
N GLU A 739 18.14 46.19 -5.92
CA GLU A 739 19.23 47.18 -5.91
C GLU A 739 19.75 47.46 -4.50
N LEU A 740 19.02 47.08 -3.44
CA LEU A 740 19.39 47.34 -2.05
C LEU A 740 19.98 46.10 -1.38
N ALA A 741 21.00 46.26 -0.54
CA ALA A 741 21.47 45.16 0.32
C ALA A 741 20.55 44.92 1.54
N CYS A 742 19.82 45.95 1.98
CA CYS A 742 18.90 45.90 3.11
C CYS A 742 17.60 46.62 2.75
N ASP A 743 16.45 45.97 2.98
CA ASP A 743 15.12 46.51 2.68
C ASP A 743 14.56 47.37 3.84
N GLN A 744 15.40 47.79 4.78
CA GLN A 744 15.02 48.73 5.84
C GLN A 744 15.20 50.16 5.27
N PRO A 745 14.19 51.05 5.32
CA PRO A 745 14.20 52.32 4.58
C PRO A 745 15.19 53.37 5.08
N LEU A 746 15.53 53.31 6.35
CA LEU A 746 16.45 54.21 7.05
C LEU A 746 17.79 53.49 7.31
N CYS A 747 18.15 52.54 6.44
CA CYS A 747 19.35 51.76 6.63
C CYS A 747 20.56 52.60 6.21
N GLU A 748 21.28 53.11 7.19
CA GLU A 748 22.54 53.85 7.00
C GLU A 748 23.77 52.93 7.02
N VAL A 749 23.56 51.63 7.23
CA VAL A 749 24.63 50.62 7.33
C VAL A 749 25.22 50.34 5.94
N GLN A 750 26.55 50.34 5.85
CA GLN A 750 27.29 50.03 4.63
C GLN A 750 27.04 48.58 4.15
N SER A 751 27.13 48.37 2.83
CA SER A 751 26.75 47.13 2.13
C SER A 751 27.60 45.89 2.47
N ASP A 752 28.66 46.04 3.27
CA ASP A 752 29.64 45.00 3.63
C ASP A 752 29.28 44.25 4.93
N GLN A 753 28.28 44.73 5.67
CA GLN A 753 27.80 44.05 6.88
C GLN A 753 26.99 42.78 6.57
N PRO A 754 27.01 41.76 7.45
CA PRO A 754 26.29 40.51 7.20
C PRO A 754 24.78 40.73 7.12
N VAL A 755 24.22 40.38 5.97
CA VAL A 755 22.79 40.43 5.64
C VAL A 755 22.13 39.08 5.88
N ILE A 756 20.92 39.11 6.44
CA ILE A 756 20.02 37.96 6.57
C ILE A 756 18.90 38.11 5.55
N ARG A 757 18.67 37.07 4.75
CA ARG A 757 17.48 36.96 3.92
C ARG A 757 16.36 36.24 4.68
N LEU A 758 15.17 36.80 4.61
CA LEU A 758 13.95 36.21 5.13
C LEU A 758 13.22 35.40 4.04
N ASN A 759 12.37 34.46 4.44
CA ASN A 759 11.56 33.66 3.51
C ASN A 759 10.59 34.46 2.64
N CYS A 760 10.27 35.70 3.02
CA CYS A 760 9.47 36.60 2.20
C CYS A 760 10.26 37.18 1.00
N GLY A 761 11.57 36.97 0.95
CA GLY A 761 12.48 37.46 -0.09
C GLY A 761 13.24 38.72 0.32
N HIS A 762 12.77 39.45 1.33
CA HIS A 762 13.46 40.63 1.86
C HIS A 762 14.76 40.26 2.58
N THR A 763 15.66 41.23 2.62
CA THR A 763 17.00 41.15 3.18
C THR A 763 17.20 42.26 4.21
N PHE A 764 17.86 41.95 5.33
CA PHE A 764 18.12 42.91 6.39
C PHE A 764 19.51 42.68 7.00
N HIS A 765 20.24 43.75 7.32
CA HIS A 765 21.40 43.63 8.20
C HIS A 765 20.98 43.09 9.56
N ARG A 766 21.85 42.30 10.22
CA ARG A 766 21.58 41.76 11.56
C ARG A 766 21.16 42.84 12.56
N GLY A 767 21.84 43.98 12.56
CA GLY A 767 21.50 45.13 13.42
C GLY A 767 20.15 45.75 13.07
N CYS A 768 19.83 45.91 11.79
CA CYS A 768 18.56 46.48 11.33
C CYS A 768 17.35 45.59 11.68
N LEU A 769 17.54 44.27 11.70
CA LEU A 769 16.53 43.32 12.14
C LEU A 769 16.30 43.38 13.67
N MET A 770 17.36 43.67 14.44
CA MET A 770 17.35 43.72 15.92
C MET A 770 16.86 45.06 16.51
N ILE A 771 17.11 46.20 15.85
CA ILE A 771 16.65 47.54 16.28
C ILE A 771 15.11 47.63 16.38
N GLN A 772 14.38 46.69 15.77
CA GLN A 772 12.92 46.53 15.93
C GLN A 772 12.47 45.91 17.26
N ALA A 773 13.40 45.49 18.14
CA ALA A 773 13.09 44.80 19.40
C ALA A 773 13.27 45.66 20.66
N THR A 774 14.05 46.75 20.63
CA THR A 774 14.53 47.41 21.87
C THR A 774 14.30 48.92 21.98
N ASN A 775 13.85 49.64 20.94
CA ASN A 775 13.69 51.10 21.04
C ASN A 775 12.25 51.52 21.40
N THR A 776 12.07 51.90 22.66
CA THR A 776 11.00 52.76 23.14
C THR A 776 11.30 54.21 22.75
N GLU A 777 10.94 54.65 21.54
CA GLU A 777 10.66 56.07 21.26
C GLU A 777 9.94 56.27 19.91
N THR A 778 8.70 56.75 20.02
CA THR A 778 7.91 57.61 19.11
C THR A 778 7.83 57.36 17.58
N GLN A 779 6.59 57.04 17.18
CA GLN A 779 5.86 57.34 15.93
C GLN A 779 6.30 56.77 14.57
N LEU A 780 7.52 56.27 14.36
CA LEU A 780 7.86 55.49 13.15
C LEU A 780 7.85 53.97 13.38
N HIS A 781 7.91 53.53 14.64
CA HIS A 781 7.97 52.12 15.04
C HIS A 781 6.65 51.35 14.87
N ASN A 782 5.50 52.04 14.89
CA ASN A 782 4.21 51.40 14.69
C ASN A 782 3.88 51.15 13.22
N VAL A 783 4.48 51.87 12.28
CA VAL A 783 4.04 51.83 10.88
C VAL A 783 4.40 50.51 10.18
N ARG A 784 5.48 49.82 10.57
CA ARG A 784 5.92 48.59 9.85
C ARG A 784 5.66 47.26 10.54
N ARG A 785 5.60 47.25 11.87
CA ARG A 785 5.07 46.11 12.63
C ARG A 785 3.56 46.00 12.43
N SER A 786 2.88 47.15 12.31
CA SER A 786 1.50 47.20 11.80
C SER A 786 1.43 46.87 10.32
N GLU A 787 2.39 47.20 9.44
CA GLU A 787 2.33 46.70 8.05
C GLU A 787 2.47 45.18 7.97
N MET A 788 3.43 44.49 8.59
CA MET A 788 3.46 43.00 8.54
C MET A 788 2.21 42.33 9.11
N SER A 789 1.61 42.90 10.17
CA SER A 789 0.34 42.41 10.73
C SER A 789 -0.88 42.87 9.92
N CYS A 790 -0.86 44.04 9.27
CA CYS A 790 -1.87 44.59 8.35
C CYS A 790 -1.85 43.85 7.01
N LEU A 791 -0.67 43.45 6.52
CA LEU A 791 -0.42 42.64 5.33
C LEU A 791 -1.04 41.26 5.51
N LEU A 792 -0.92 40.67 6.70
CA LEU A 792 -1.64 39.46 7.08
C LEU A 792 -3.14 39.68 7.31
N TRP A 793 -3.55 40.79 7.93
CA TRP A 793 -4.95 41.25 8.00
C TRP A 793 -5.59 41.48 6.63
N THR A 794 -4.79 41.78 5.60
CA THR A 794 -5.23 41.97 4.22
C THR A 794 -5.26 40.65 3.44
N LEU A 795 -4.48 39.65 3.88
CA LEU A 795 -4.41 38.31 3.28
C LEU A 795 -5.39 37.30 3.90
N VAL A 796 -5.68 37.41 5.20
CA VAL A 796 -6.63 36.59 5.99
C VAL A 796 -8.03 37.18 5.86
#